data_AF-A0A396MXH7-F1
#
_entry.id   AF-A0A396MXH7-F1
#
_cell.length_a   1.000
_cell.length_b   1.000
_cell.length_c   1.000
_cell.angle_alpha   90.00
_cell.angle_beta   90.00
_cell.angle_gamma   90.00
#
_symmetry.space_group_name_H-M   'P 1'
#
loop_
_entity.id
_entity.type
_entity.pdbx_description
1 polymer ?
#
loop_
_entity_poly.entity_id
_entity_poly.type
_entity_poly.pdbx_seq_one_letter_code
_entity_poly.pdbx_strand_id
1 'polypeptide(L)'
;MKQNEKNEIAVEVKNVTARFNMASEKIDNLKEYFIKIVKRELMFEEFLALKNVSFSVKKGESWGIIGINGSGKSTLLKVICGILKPYKGTVTVNGTIAPLIELGAGFDGDLTARENIYLNGAVLGHDEQFMKEHFDEIVEFAELEKFLDMPIKNYSSGMAARLGFAIATVVKPDILICDEVLAVGDYAFQRKCEKRMKKMREEGTTLLYVSHSMESVRKICDNALWLEKGVVRGCGTVREVSRAYLNSLSGNKGEMKEKEKENPFTDETCSSLSIFSAPEAKREGTGLVHFTSIELLDKEGKSSACFDTGDKITIRFQYASRTKNMPLSFAFGIVTKDHTPVYRTSTALEYKKMILSEHCGVMECHIDKNYLLDGQYYLEARIWGENLVLHDSLTDFIVLDIKTAERKEHGFLVMPHGWNTYPIKSFFDPETKFGFEITEQQKKVWAIELEMADRLLTVCRENNLKIFADAGTMLGAVRHKGFIPWDDDMDFAMFREDYDKLCEIAPRYFTEPYFFQNVYTDKKYVHGHAQIRNSYTTGILSVEERQNKEFNQGIFIDLFVLENVSNDVQVVEKQRRNCDVLKQFIVKTTDGREFEWPEDFEIPEELKENLSTDNCWKYIDDMFRSVKEKDADKVAPLNFIFDTEKRIRDRHMYDKTIWMDFEYLKMPVPAGYDAYLTNRYGDYMTPQNVSNTHGGVIFDTEMDYKEYLSKLKCNEN
;
A
#
# COMPACT_ATOMS: atom_id res chain seq x y z
N MET A 1 22.07 35.78 31.28
CA MET A 1 22.24 34.47 30.60
C MET A 1 21.76 33.29 31.46
N LYS A 2 22.21 33.08 32.71
CA LYS A 2 21.75 31.95 33.57
C LYS A 2 20.24 31.88 33.91
N GLN A 3 19.50 32.98 33.77
CA GLN A 3 18.05 33.02 34.02
C GLN A 3 17.21 32.58 32.81
N ASN A 4 17.74 32.71 31.57
CA ASN A 4 17.06 32.25 30.36
C ASN A 4 17.20 30.73 30.18
N GLU A 5 18.34 30.13 30.52
CA GLU A 5 18.53 28.66 30.45
C GLU A 5 17.61 27.87 31.39
N LYS A 6 17.26 28.43 32.56
CA LYS A 6 16.32 27.78 33.50
C LYS A 6 14.88 27.72 32.98
N ASN A 7 14.49 28.62 32.06
CA ASN A 7 13.12 28.70 31.54
C ASN A 7 12.82 27.63 30.47
N GLU A 8 13.86 27.01 29.92
CA GLU A 8 13.78 25.94 28.91
C GLU A 8 13.72 24.53 29.51
N ILE A 9 14.02 24.34 30.80
CA ILE A 9 14.05 23.02 31.43
C ILE A 9 12.65 22.62 31.90
N ALA A 10 12.14 21.49 31.43
CA ALA A 10 10.88 20.90 31.85
C ALA A 10 11.04 20.08 33.15
N VAL A 11 12.08 19.24 33.23
CA VAL A 11 12.38 18.41 34.40
C VAL A 11 13.87 18.51 34.74
N GLU A 12 14.19 18.83 35.99
CA GLU A 12 15.55 18.85 36.52
C GLU A 12 15.67 17.89 37.70
N VAL A 13 16.51 16.86 37.57
CA VAL A 13 16.81 15.88 38.61
C VAL A 13 18.25 16.11 39.07
N LYS A 14 18.45 16.39 40.36
CA LYS A 14 19.78 16.67 40.93
C LYS A 14 20.10 15.77 42.12
N ASN A 15 21.09 14.91 41.93
CA ASN A 15 21.70 14.05 42.95
C ASN A 15 20.69 13.19 43.71
N VAL A 16 19.66 12.72 43.00
CA VAL A 16 18.52 12.02 43.58
C VAL A 16 18.91 10.62 44.03
N THR A 17 18.56 10.31 45.27
CA THR A 17 18.73 8.99 45.88
C THR A 17 17.39 8.53 46.45
N ALA A 18 16.98 7.30 46.15
CA ALA A 18 15.74 6.70 46.66
C ALA A 18 16.09 5.46 47.49
N ARG A 19 15.60 5.41 48.73
CA ARG A 19 15.87 4.35 49.70
C ARG A 19 14.57 3.68 50.11
N PHE A 20 14.56 2.36 50.07
CA PHE A 20 13.49 1.52 50.60
C PHE A 20 14.04 0.67 51.76
N ASN A 21 13.18 0.41 52.74
CA ASN A 21 13.49 -0.54 53.81
C ASN A 21 12.84 -1.87 53.43
N MET A 22 13.64 -2.91 53.17
CA MET A 22 13.09 -4.25 53.00
C MET A 22 12.84 -4.85 54.38
N ALA A 23 11.58 -5.13 54.69
CA ALA A 23 11.20 -5.94 55.84
C ALA A 23 11.04 -7.39 55.38
N SER A 24 11.65 -8.35 56.08
CA SER A 24 11.56 -9.76 55.73
C SER A 24 10.19 -10.39 56.04
N GLU A 25 9.36 -9.75 56.88
CA GLU A 25 8.02 -10.25 57.26
C GLU A 25 7.02 -9.09 57.52
N LYS A 26 5.73 -9.30 57.21
CA LYS A 26 4.62 -8.42 57.63
C LYS A 26 4.41 -8.57 59.14
N ILE A 27 4.32 -7.45 59.87
CA ILE A 27 4.01 -7.44 61.30
C ILE A 27 2.59 -6.94 61.45
N ASP A 28 1.66 -7.86 61.72
CA ASP A 28 0.22 -7.55 61.73
C ASP A 28 -0.31 -7.19 63.14
N ASN A 29 0.53 -7.26 64.19
CA ASN A 29 0.12 -6.89 65.55
C ASN A 29 1.21 -6.21 66.42
N LEU A 30 0.78 -5.36 67.35
CA LEU A 30 1.65 -4.58 68.25
C LEU A 30 2.47 -5.44 69.23
N LYS A 31 1.98 -6.64 69.59
CA LYS A 31 2.69 -7.56 70.49
C LYS A 31 3.94 -8.15 69.82
N GLU A 32 3.80 -8.55 68.57
CA GLU A 32 4.86 -9.10 67.73
C GLU A 32 5.90 -8.04 67.38
N TYR A 33 5.46 -6.81 67.13
CA TYR A 33 6.34 -5.66 67.00
C TYR A 33 7.20 -5.45 68.26
N PHE A 34 6.60 -5.49 69.45
CA PHE A 34 7.32 -5.33 70.72
C PHE A 34 8.27 -6.49 71.01
N ILE A 35 7.88 -7.74 70.71
CA ILE A 35 8.73 -8.92 70.84
C ILE A 35 9.97 -8.81 69.95
N LYS A 36 9.81 -8.40 68.69
CA LYS A 36 10.92 -8.25 67.75
C LYS A 36 11.85 -7.06 68.06
N ILE A 37 11.32 -5.97 68.66
CA ILE A 37 12.14 -4.88 69.22
C ILE A 37 13.02 -5.42 70.36
N VAL A 38 12.43 -6.12 71.33
CA VAL A 38 13.16 -6.63 72.51
C VAL A 38 14.20 -7.67 72.11
N LYS A 39 13.93 -8.48 71.08
CA LYS A 39 14.87 -9.47 70.53
C LYS A 39 15.94 -8.89 69.58
N ARG A 40 15.90 -7.60 69.23
CA ARG A 40 16.75 -6.97 68.19
C ARG A 40 16.67 -7.65 66.82
N GLU A 41 15.52 -8.24 66.49
CA GLU A 41 15.29 -8.98 65.23
C GLU A 41 14.62 -8.12 64.15
N LEU A 42 14.37 -6.83 64.41
CA LEU A 42 13.96 -5.86 63.39
C LEU A 42 15.17 -5.43 62.56
N MET A 43 15.61 -6.32 61.67
CA MET A 43 16.63 -6.03 60.68
C MET A 43 15.94 -5.48 59.42
N PHE A 44 15.91 -4.16 59.25
CA PHE A 44 15.56 -3.56 57.96
C PHE A 44 16.80 -3.57 57.09
N GLU A 45 16.78 -4.33 56.01
CA GLU A 45 17.86 -4.25 55.01
C GLU A 45 17.61 -3.03 54.12
N GLU A 46 18.56 -2.09 54.10
CA GLU A 46 18.43 -0.87 53.31
C GLU A 46 18.68 -1.18 51.82
N PHE A 47 17.68 -0.90 50.99
CA PHE A 47 17.80 -1.04 49.53
C PHE A 47 17.77 0.34 48.86
N LEU A 48 18.88 0.71 48.21
CA LEU A 48 18.97 1.94 47.42
C LEU A 48 18.58 1.67 45.97
N ALA A 49 17.35 2.03 45.62
CA ALA A 49 16.79 1.87 44.26
C ALA A 49 17.35 2.90 43.27
N LEU A 50 17.69 4.11 43.74
CA LEU A 50 18.37 5.15 42.97
C LEU A 50 19.54 5.70 43.76
N LYS A 51 20.67 5.94 43.11
CA LYS A 51 21.94 6.34 43.72
C LYS A 51 22.52 7.54 42.98
N ASN A 52 22.32 8.73 43.55
CA ASN A 52 22.89 9.98 43.06
C ASN A 52 22.61 10.28 41.57
N VAL A 53 21.36 10.13 41.15
CA VAL A 53 20.92 10.34 39.75
C VAL A 53 20.79 11.83 39.45
N SER A 54 21.39 12.28 38.34
CA SER A 54 21.34 13.68 37.88
C SER A 54 21.16 13.77 36.36
N PHE A 55 20.13 14.48 35.89
CA PHE A 55 19.91 14.81 34.48
C PHE A 55 18.89 15.94 34.33
N SER A 56 18.81 16.53 33.14
CA SER A 56 17.87 17.61 32.81
C SER A 56 17.21 17.37 31.46
N VAL A 57 15.92 17.63 31.37
CA VAL A 57 15.10 17.45 30.18
C VAL A 57 14.56 18.81 29.77
N LYS A 58 14.80 19.23 28.52
CA LYS A 58 14.26 20.50 28.02
C LYS A 58 12.82 20.33 27.52
N LYS A 59 12.08 21.43 27.49
CA LYS A 59 10.71 21.48 26.97
C LYS A 59 10.66 21.02 25.52
N GLY A 60 9.72 20.13 25.21
CA GLY A 60 9.52 19.56 23.87
C GLY A 60 10.48 18.43 23.50
N GLU A 61 11.47 18.11 24.33
CA GLU A 61 12.33 16.95 24.10
C GLU A 61 11.60 15.64 24.46
N SER A 62 11.99 14.56 23.77
CA SER A 62 11.56 13.21 24.09
C SER A 62 12.72 12.37 24.62
N TRP A 63 12.56 11.81 25.81
CA TRP A 63 13.60 11.12 26.56
C TRP A 63 13.17 9.70 26.94
N GLY A 64 13.94 8.71 26.51
CA GLY A 64 13.78 7.32 26.90
C GLY A 64 14.58 6.97 28.16
N ILE A 65 13.97 6.34 29.15
CA ILE A 65 14.69 5.80 30.32
C ILE A 65 14.79 4.29 30.16
N ILE A 66 16.01 3.80 29.96
CA ILE A 66 16.29 2.40 29.61
C ILE A 66 17.19 1.71 30.66
N GLY A 67 17.07 0.40 30.74
CA GLY A 67 17.83 -0.46 31.64
C GLY A 67 17.09 -1.76 31.91
N ILE A 68 17.80 -2.76 32.43
CA ILE A 68 17.20 -4.06 32.80
C ILE A 68 16.13 -3.92 33.89
N ASN A 69 15.33 -4.97 34.09
CA ASN A 69 14.38 -5.00 35.21
C ASN A 69 15.11 -4.87 36.56
N GLY A 70 14.52 -4.10 37.48
CA GLY A 70 15.16 -3.77 38.75
C GLY A 70 16.24 -2.68 38.69
N SER A 71 16.45 -2.00 37.56
CA SER A 71 17.46 -0.93 37.46
C SER A 71 17.07 0.41 38.11
N GLY A 72 15.80 0.57 38.51
CA GLY A 72 15.28 1.78 39.17
C GLY A 72 14.40 2.68 38.29
N LYS A 73 14.07 2.30 37.05
CA LYS A 73 13.28 3.11 36.08
C LYS A 73 11.95 3.63 36.65
N SER A 74 11.08 2.72 37.10
CA SER A 74 9.76 3.08 37.65
C SER A 74 9.89 3.86 38.96
N THR A 75 10.92 3.59 39.77
CA THR A 75 11.22 4.41 40.96
C THR A 75 11.59 5.84 40.56
N LEU A 76 12.41 6.03 39.51
CA LEU A 76 12.77 7.35 39.02
C LEU A 76 11.54 8.12 38.53
N LEU A 77 10.66 7.47 37.76
CA LEU A 77 9.42 8.10 37.33
C LEU A 77 8.53 8.51 38.52
N LYS A 78 8.33 7.62 39.50
CA LYS A 78 7.55 7.94 40.71
C LYS A 78 8.13 9.12 41.49
N VAL A 79 9.45 9.29 41.48
CA VAL A 79 10.12 10.45 42.09
C VAL A 79 9.90 11.72 41.26
N ILE A 80 9.93 11.63 39.93
CA ILE A 80 9.66 12.77 39.02
C ILE A 80 8.21 13.24 39.14
N CYS A 81 7.25 12.31 39.20
CA CYS A 81 5.83 12.61 39.39
C CYS A 81 5.48 13.15 40.78
N GLY A 82 6.43 13.16 41.73
CA GLY A 82 6.19 13.57 43.11
C GLY A 82 5.43 12.54 43.96
N ILE A 83 5.16 11.34 43.44
CA ILE A 83 4.53 10.23 44.17
C ILE A 83 5.46 9.74 45.28
N LEU A 84 6.77 9.67 45.01
CA LEU A 84 7.80 9.32 45.99
C LEU A 84 8.72 10.51 46.23
N LYS A 85 8.90 10.90 47.50
CA LYS A 85 9.90 11.91 47.86
C LYS A 85 11.31 11.30 47.85
N PRO A 86 12.31 11.96 47.25
CA PRO A 86 13.67 11.47 47.27
C PRO A 86 14.24 11.50 48.70
N TYR A 87 15.08 10.52 49.04
CA TYR A 87 15.79 10.47 50.32
C TYR A 87 16.89 11.55 50.40
N LYS A 88 17.57 11.80 49.27
CA LYS A 88 18.53 12.90 49.07
C LYS A 88 18.38 13.46 47.65
N GLY A 89 18.81 14.70 47.45
CA GLY A 89 18.71 15.39 46.17
C GLY A 89 17.39 16.14 45.99
N THR A 90 17.20 16.74 44.82
CA THR A 90 16.03 17.57 44.50
C THR A 90 15.52 17.24 43.11
N VAL A 91 14.19 17.28 42.95
CA VAL A 91 13.53 17.26 41.64
C VAL A 91 12.76 18.56 41.48
N THR A 92 12.88 19.19 40.32
CA THR A 92 12.11 20.38 39.93
C THR A 92 11.39 20.08 38.61
N VAL A 93 10.10 20.36 38.58
CA VAL A 93 9.22 20.14 37.42
C VAL A 93 8.56 21.48 37.08
N ASN A 94 8.63 21.86 35.81
CA ASN A 94 8.08 23.12 35.30
C ASN A 94 6.99 22.84 34.25
N GLY A 95 5.77 22.59 34.71
CA GLY A 95 4.60 22.32 33.87
C GLY A 95 3.66 21.28 34.49
N THR A 96 2.54 21.01 33.84
CA THR A 96 1.62 19.92 34.21
C THR A 96 2.17 18.56 33.76
N ILE A 97 2.16 17.58 34.67
CA ILE A 97 2.52 16.18 34.35
C ILE A 97 1.24 15.38 34.14
N ALA A 98 1.17 14.65 33.04
CA ALA A 98 0.24 13.54 32.87
C ALA A 98 1.00 12.20 33.06
N PRO A 99 0.88 11.55 34.23
CA PRO A 99 1.59 10.30 34.49
C PRO A 99 0.75 9.09 34.04
N LEU A 100 1.16 8.43 32.96
CA LEU A 100 0.66 7.12 32.53
C LEU A 100 1.47 5.99 33.17
N ILE A 101 1.67 6.10 34.48
CA ILE A 101 2.35 5.08 35.30
C ILE A 101 1.24 4.28 35.98
N GLU A 102 1.22 2.96 35.77
CA GLU A 102 0.15 2.08 36.28
C GLU A 102 -1.23 2.53 35.75
N LEU A 103 -1.50 2.25 34.47
CA LEU A 103 -2.77 2.62 33.80
C LEU A 103 -3.99 2.18 34.63
N GLY A 104 -4.76 3.15 35.08
CA GLY A 104 -5.93 2.95 35.95
C GLY A 104 -5.67 3.18 37.45
N ALA A 105 -4.48 3.63 37.84
CA ALA A 105 -4.23 4.17 39.16
C ALA A 105 -5.19 5.35 39.42
N GLY A 106 -6.02 5.22 40.46
CA GLY A 106 -7.07 6.20 40.77
C GLY A 106 -8.46 5.78 40.31
N PHE A 107 -8.61 4.65 39.61
CA PHE A 107 -9.93 4.04 39.42
C PHE A 107 -10.46 3.44 40.72
N ASP A 108 -11.77 3.60 40.93
CA ASP A 108 -12.53 2.86 41.91
C ASP A 108 -13.21 1.67 41.22
N GLY A 109 -12.90 0.46 41.67
CA GLY A 109 -13.40 -0.77 41.06
C GLY A 109 -14.91 -0.96 41.20
N ASP A 110 -15.54 -0.33 42.20
CA ASP A 110 -16.99 -0.42 42.42
C ASP A 110 -17.78 0.61 41.62
N LEU A 111 -17.12 1.68 41.15
CA LEU A 111 -17.73 2.70 40.29
C LEU A 111 -17.77 2.26 38.82
N THR A 112 -18.76 2.77 38.09
CA THR A 112 -18.88 2.60 36.63
C THR A 112 -17.76 3.30 35.88
N ALA A 113 -17.51 2.94 34.62
CA ALA A 113 -16.54 3.66 33.80
C ALA A 113 -16.91 5.13 33.60
N ARG A 114 -18.21 5.44 33.47
CA ARG A 114 -18.71 6.82 33.41
C ARG A 114 -18.26 7.63 34.63
N GLU A 115 -18.50 7.12 35.83
CA GLU A 115 -18.09 7.77 37.09
C GLU A 115 -16.57 7.88 37.21
N ASN A 116 -15.85 6.84 36.79
CA ASN A 116 -14.40 6.81 36.80
C ASN A 116 -13.75 7.81 35.83
N ILE A 117 -14.40 8.16 34.71
CA ILE A 117 -13.95 9.24 33.82
C ILE A 117 -13.88 10.55 34.60
N TYR A 118 -14.95 10.91 35.32
CA TYR A 118 -14.98 12.13 36.12
C TYR A 118 -13.99 12.08 37.30
N LEU A 119 -13.92 10.94 38.00
CA LEU A 119 -13.00 10.76 39.13
C LEU A 119 -11.53 10.93 38.70
N ASN A 120 -11.11 10.26 37.62
CA ASN A 120 -9.74 10.37 37.14
C ASN A 120 -9.45 11.74 36.52
N GLY A 121 -10.41 12.34 35.83
CA GLY A 121 -10.31 13.72 35.37
C GLY A 121 -10.00 14.69 36.52
N ALA A 122 -10.72 14.55 37.64
CA ALA A 122 -10.49 15.36 38.84
C ALA A 122 -9.10 15.12 39.47
N VAL A 123 -8.63 13.86 39.51
CA VAL A 123 -7.27 13.52 39.99
C VAL A 123 -6.18 14.17 39.12
N LEU A 124 -6.43 14.29 37.81
CA LEU A 124 -5.54 14.97 36.87
C LEU A 124 -5.69 16.51 36.90
N GLY A 125 -6.58 17.04 37.72
CA GLY A 125 -6.77 18.48 37.92
C GLY A 125 -7.78 19.14 36.97
N HIS A 126 -8.63 18.35 36.31
CA HIS A 126 -9.71 18.86 35.46
C HIS A 126 -10.99 19.08 36.28
N ASP A 127 -11.73 20.15 35.96
CA ASP A 127 -13.04 20.40 36.56
C ASP A 127 -14.16 19.60 35.87
N GLU A 128 -15.33 19.54 36.49
CA GLU A 128 -16.46 18.75 36.01
C GLU A 128 -16.97 19.24 34.64
N GLN A 129 -16.95 20.55 34.39
CA GLN A 129 -17.42 21.15 33.13
C GLN A 129 -16.51 20.73 31.98
N PHE A 130 -15.20 20.81 32.20
CA PHE A 130 -14.19 20.35 31.27
C PHE A 130 -14.39 18.86 30.91
N MET A 131 -14.63 18.02 31.93
CA MET A 131 -14.83 16.59 31.71
C MET A 131 -16.13 16.28 30.96
N LYS A 132 -17.20 17.09 31.12
CA LYS A 132 -18.43 16.97 30.33
C LYS A 132 -18.19 17.27 28.86
N GLU A 133 -17.45 18.34 28.56
CA GLU A 133 -17.18 18.77 27.19
C GLU A 133 -16.35 17.75 26.40
N HIS A 134 -15.48 17.00 27.07
CA HIS A 134 -14.62 16.00 26.44
C HIS A 134 -15.07 14.55 26.67
N PHE A 135 -16.23 14.34 27.29
CA PHE A 135 -16.71 13.00 27.65
C PHE A 135 -16.80 12.09 26.42
N ASP A 136 -17.46 12.56 25.36
CA ASP A 136 -17.66 11.78 24.14
C ASP A 136 -16.33 11.47 23.42
N GLU A 137 -15.39 12.41 23.40
CA GLU A 137 -14.04 12.18 22.82
C GLU A 137 -13.30 11.08 23.59
N ILE A 138 -13.36 11.09 24.92
CA ILE A 138 -12.71 10.08 25.77
C ILE A 138 -13.30 8.70 25.47
N VAL A 139 -14.64 8.61 25.40
CA VAL A 139 -15.34 7.36 25.15
C VAL A 139 -15.02 6.81 23.75
N GLU A 140 -15.10 7.65 22.72
CA GLU A 140 -14.81 7.27 21.33
C GLU A 140 -13.33 6.87 21.16
N PHE A 141 -12.42 7.57 21.84
CA PHE A 141 -11.02 7.18 21.82
C PHE A 141 -10.82 5.82 22.47
N ALA A 142 -11.45 5.57 23.62
CA ALA A 142 -11.36 4.30 24.34
C ALA A 142 -12.10 3.15 23.65
N GLU A 143 -13.09 3.41 22.79
CA GLU A 143 -14.01 2.46 22.12
C GLU A 143 -14.71 1.54 23.14
N LEU A 144 -15.29 2.16 24.18
CA LEU A 144 -15.95 1.49 25.31
C LEU A 144 -17.41 1.93 25.49
N GLU A 145 -18.07 2.41 24.44
CA GLU A 145 -19.43 2.96 24.44
C GLU A 145 -20.44 2.01 25.10
N LYS A 146 -20.30 0.70 24.82
CA LYS A 146 -21.21 -0.34 25.31
C LYS A 146 -20.97 -0.75 26.77
N PHE A 147 -19.89 -0.28 27.38
CA PHE A 147 -19.44 -0.72 28.71
C PHE A 147 -19.48 0.40 29.75
N LEU A 148 -19.94 1.60 29.40
CA LEU A 148 -19.85 2.80 30.26
C LEU A 148 -20.51 2.66 31.62
N ASP A 149 -21.66 1.97 31.68
CA ASP A 149 -22.47 1.82 32.89
C ASP A 149 -22.14 0.52 33.66
N MET A 150 -20.99 -0.09 33.36
CA MET A 150 -20.48 -1.30 34.02
C MET A 150 -19.33 -0.93 34.99
N PRO A 151 -19.30 -1.50 36.21
CA PRO A 151 -18.20 -1.28 37.15
C PRO A 151 -16.83 -1.67 36.59
N ILE A 152 -15.79 -0.86 36.86
CA ILE A 152 -14.44 -1.10 36.33
C ILE A 152 -13.84 -2.43 36.82
N LYS A 153 -14.22 -2.95 37.99
CA LYS A 153 -13.75 -4.28 38.43
C LYS A 153 -14.11 -5.42 37.47
N ASN A 154 -15.09 -5.22 36.59
CA ASN A 154 -15.47 -6.19 35.58
C ASN A 154 -14.80 -5.93 34.22
N TYR A 155 -13.92 -4.93 34.10
CA TYR A 155 -13.16 -4.64 32.90
C TYR A 155 -11.95 -5.58 32.80
N SER A 156 -11.58 -5.96 31.58
CA SER A 156 -10.25 -6.54 31.37
C SER A 156 -9.15 -5.50 31.63
N SER A 157 -7.93 -5.96 31.91
CA SER A 157 -6.77 -5.06 32.04
C SER A 157 -6.57 -4.18 30.81
N GLY A 158 -6.86 -4.69 29.61
CA GLY A 158 -6.84 -3.92 28.37
C GLY A 158 -7.91 -2.82 28.32
N MET A 159 -9.15 -3.11 28.71
CA MET A 159 -10.22 -2.11 28.74
C MET A 159 -9.92 -0.99 29.75
N ALA A 160 -9.45 -1.35 30.95
CA ALA A 160 -9.05 -0.36 31.95
C ALA A 160 -7.87 0.50 31.45
N ALA A 161 -6.88 -0.12 30.78
CA ALA A 161 -5.76 0.58 30.19
C ALA A 161 -6.19 1.57 29.09
N ARG A 162 -7.12 1.16 28.21
CA ARG A 162 -7.69 2.00 27.15
C ARG A 162 -8.37 3.24 27.72
N LEU A 163 -9.21 3.05 28.73
CA LEU A 163 -9.93 4.14 29.40
C LEU A 163 -8.96 5.09 30.11
N GLY A 164 -8.00 4.55 30.87
CA GLY A 164 -7.00 5.35 31.56
C GLY A 164 -6.16 6.21 30.61
N PHE A 165 -5.74 5.63 29.47
CA PHE A 165 -5.02 6.37 28.44
C PHE A 165 -5.87 7.48 27.81
N ALA A 166 -7.14 7.18 27.49
CA ALA A 166 -8.04 8.15 26.87
C ALA A 166 -8.25 9.38 27.78
N ILE A 167 -8.52 9.15 29.07
CA ILE A 167 -8.72 10.23 30.05
C ILE A 167 -7.45 11.07 30.20
N ALA A 168 -6.29 10.42 30.35
CA ALA A 168 -5.03 11.12 30.59
C ALA A 168 -4.45 11.84 29.37
N THR A 169 -4.96 11.55 28.16
CA THR A 169 -4.50 12.16 26.90
C THR A 169 -5.56 13.02 26.21
N VAL A 170 -6.65 13.33 26.91
CA VAL A 170 -7.73 14.18 26.39
C VAL A 170 -7.27 15.63 26.20
N VAL A 171 -6.39 16.12 27.07
CA VAL A 171 -5.68 17.40 26.91
C VAL A 171 -4.21 17.14 26.66
N LYS A 172 -3.59 18.05 25.92
CA LYS A 172 -2.16 18.13 25.76
C LYS A 172 -1.48 18.55 27.09
N PRO A 173 -0.67 17.69 27.74
CA PRO A 173 0.10 18.09 28.92
C PRO A 173 1.40 18.81 28.53
N ASP A 174 2.01 19.52 29.47
CA ASP A 174 3.37 20.04 29.29
C ASP A 174 4.40 18.89 29.26
N ILE A 175 4.18 17.90 30.13
CA ILE A 175 5.05 16.72 30.31
C ILE A 175 4.18 15.46 30.34
N LEU A 176 4.37 14.59 29.35
CA LEU A 176 3.76 13.26 29.30
C LEU A 176 4.78 12.23 29.80
N ILE A 177 4.39 11.42 30.79
CA ILE A 177 5.23 10.34 31.30
C ILE A 177 4.55 9.01 30.99
N CYS A 178 5.21 8.16 30.21
CA CYS A 178 4.68 6.89 29.75
C CYS A 178 5.50 5.73 30.30
N ASP A 179 4.85 4.82 31.04
CA ASP A 179 5.44 3.53 31.39
C ASP A 179 5.12 2.47 30.33
N GLU A 180 5.82 1.35 30.37
CA GLU A 180 5.74 0.26 29.40
C GLU A 180 4.38 -0.47 29.39
N VAL A 181 3.50 -0.12 30.33
CA VAL A 181 2.12 -0.61 30.44
C VAL A 181 1.27 -0.24 29.22
N LEU A 182 1.72 0.68 28.36
CA LEU A 182 1.11 0.93 27.05
C LEU A 182 1.13 -0.29 26.11
N ALA A 183 1.96 -1.31 26.38
CA ALA A 183 1.91 -2.59 25.68
C ALA A 183 0.67 -3.44 26.02
N VAL A 184 -0.17 -3.01 26.96
CA VAL A 184 -1.43 -3.68 27.31
C VAL A 184 -2.56 -3.17 26.42
N GLY A 185 -3.06 -4.02 25.53
CA GLY A 185 -4.08 -3.70 24.54
C GLY A 185 -3.85 -4.50 23.25
N ASP A 186 -4.81 -4.45 22.33
CA ASP A 186 -4.59 -5.01 20.99
C ASP A 186 -3.68 -4.09 20.14
N TYR A 187 -3.13 -4.65 19.06
CA TYR A 187 -2.21 -3.94 18.17
C TYR A 187 -2.84 -2.69 17.53
N ALA A 188 -4.15 -2.70 17.26
CA ALA A 188 -4.83 -1.56 16.65
C ALA A 188 -4.90 -0.37 17.62
N PHE A 189 -5.20 -0.63 18.89
CA PHE A 189 -5.23 0.39 19.93
C PHE A 189 -3.83 0.94 20.25
N GLN A 190 -2.81 0.09 20.29
CA GLN A 190 -1.42 0.54 20.46
C GLN A 190 -1.01 1.56 19.39
N ARG A 191 -1.32 1.31 18.12
CA ARG A 191 -1.08 2.28 17.03
C ARG A 191 -1.86 3.58 17.20
N LYS A 192 -3.07 3.53 17.75
CA LYS A 192 -3.89 4.72 18.08
C LYS A 192 -3.22 5.57 19.16
N CYS A 193 -2.71 4.93 20.22
CA CYS A 193 -1.93 5.57 21.27
C CYS A 193 -0.64 6.20 20.72
N GLU A 194 0.14 5.47 19.92
CA GLU A 194 1.37 5.99 19.28
C GLU A 194 1.09 7.24 18.43
N LYS A 195 0.01 7.22 17.63
CA LYS A 195 -0.39 8.36 16.82
C LYS A 195 -0.78 9.58 17.68
N ARG A 196 -1.52 9.37 18.77
CA ARG A 196 -1.89 10.45 19.72
C ARG A 196 -0.65 11.04 20.40
N MET A 197 0.26 10.20 20.88
CA MET A 197 1.53 10.65 21.49
C MET A 197 2.41 11.43 20.49
N LYS A 198 2.52 10.94 19.25
CA LYS A 198 3.26 11.64 18.19
C LYS A 198 2.70 13.03 17.92
N LYS A 199 1.38 13.17 17.80
CA LYS A 199 0.70 14.45 17.62
C LYS A 199 1.00 15.42 18.78
N MET A 200 0.89 14.96 20.03
CA MET A 200 1.22 15.79 21.20
C MET A 200 2.68 16.27 21.19
N ARG A 201 3.61 15.39 20.77
CA ARG A 201 5.02 15.75 20.63
C ARG A 201 5.25 16.80 19.56
N GLU A 202 4.60 16.67 18.40
CA GLU A 202 4.65 17.66 17.31
C GLU A 202 4.10 19.02 17.76
N GLU A 203 3.13 19.02 18.68
CA GLU A 203 2.60 20.23 19.31
C GLU A 203 3.51 20.79 20.41
N GLY A 204 4.58 20.10 20.80
CA GLY A 204 5.60 20.58 21.76
C GLY A 204 5.51 19.99 23.17
N THR A 205 4.73 18.93 23.40
CA THR A 205 4.72 18.19 24.67
C THR A 205 6.08 17.52 24.91
N THR A 206 6.59 17.65 26.14
CA THR A 206 7.81 16.95 26.59
C THR A 206 7.46 15.50 26.93
N LEU A 207 8.25 14.53 26.48
CA LEU A 207 7.96 13.11 26.69
C LEU A 207 9.04 12.42 27.54
N LEU A 208 8.64 11.72 28.59
CA LEU A 208 9.48 10.75 29.30
C LEU A 208 8.90 9.35 29.11
N TYR A 209 9.63 8.50 28.41
CA TYR A 209 9.18 7.15 28.06
C TYR A 209 10.06 6.10 28.73
N VAL A 210 9.48 5.21 29.53
CA VAL A 210 10.18 4.06 30.10
C VAL A 210 9.90 2.82 29.27
N SER A 211 10.96 2.11 28.89
CA SER A 211 10.85 0.79 28.29
C SER A 211 12.12 -0.02 28.57
N HIS A 212 11.99 -1.35 28.63
CA HIS A 212 13.15 -2.25 28.53
C HIS A 212 13.56 -2.51 27.07
N SER A 213 12.72 -2.14 26.11
CA SER A 213 12.98 -2.25 24.67
C SER A 213 13.68 -1.02 24.13
N MET A 214 14.95 -1.18 23.72
CA MET A 214 15.69 -0.13 23.02
C MET A 214 15.05 0.25 21.67
N GLU A 215 14.34 -0.70 21.04
CA GLU A 215 13.63 -0.48 19.79
C GLU A 215 12.51 0.57 19.94
N SER A 216 11.72 0.45 21.01
CA SER A 216 10.64 1.40 21.31
C SER A 216 11.19 2.79 21.64
N VAL A 217 12.26 2.84 22.45
CA VAL A 217 12.96 4.10 22.76
C VAL A 217 13.51 4.78 21.50
N ARG A 218 14.07 4.04 20.54
CA ARG A 218 14.54 4.58 19.26
C ARG A 218 13.43 5.14 18.37
N LYS A 219 12.26 4.52 18.39
CA LYS A 219 11.10 4.96 17.60
C LYS A 219 10.48 6.24 18.16
N ILE A 220 10.45 6.38 19.48
CA ILE A 220 9.64 7.37 20.19
C ILE A 220 10.47 8.55 20.72
N CYS A 221 11.75 8.34 21.06
CA CYS A 221 12.57 9.31 21.78
C CYS A 221 13.76 9.84 20.96
N ASP A 222 14.17 11.07 21.24
CA ASP A 222 15.35 11.72 20.65
C ASP A 222 16.60 11.54 21.55
N ASN A 223 16.39 11.53 22.87
CA ASN A 223 17.41 11.33 23.89
C ASN A 223 17.13 10.09 24.75
N ALA A 224 18.14 9.58 25.45
CA ALA A 224 17.97 8.50 26.41
C ALA A 224 18.85 8.65 27.66
N LEU A 225 18.36 8.05 28.75
CA LEU A 225 19.04 7.85 30.02
C LEU A 225 19.13 6.35 30.29
N TRP A 226 20.34 5.81 30.37
CA TRP A 226 20.57 4.42 30.73
C TRP A 226 20.85 4.30 32.24
N LEU A 227 19.96 3.59 32.94
CA LEU A 227 20.06 3.22 34.34
C LEU A 227 20.49 1.77 34.51
N GLU A 228 21.43 1.54 35.42
CA GLU A 228 21.89 0.22 35.84
C GLU A 228 22.05 0.18 37.36
N LYS A 229 21.31 -0.72 38.04
CA LYS A 229 21.36 -0.89 39.52
C LYS A 229 21.26 0.44 40.30
N GLY A 230 20.38 1.34 39.84
CA GLY A 230 20.13 2.65 40.42
C GLY A 230 21.12 3.76 40.04
N VAL A 231 22.10 3.49 39.17
CA VAL A 231 23.13 4.46 38.75
C VAL A 231 22.97 4.81 37.27
N VAL A 232 23.18 6.07 36.90
CA VAL A 232 23.23 6.50 35.50
C VAL A 232 24.54 6.04 34.87
N ARG A 233 24.44 5.26 33.79
CA ARG A 233 25.59 4.76 33.01
C ARG A 233 25.79 5.49 31.69
N GLY A 234 24.72 6.04 31.13
CA GLY A 234 24.74 6.83 29.91
C GLY A 234 23.60 7.84 29.89
N CYS A 235 23.85 9.01 29.31
CA CYS A 235 22.89 10.10 29.17
C CYS A 235 23.27 10.90 27.92
N GLY A 236 22.35 11.06 26.97
CA GLY A 236 22.65 11.73 25.71
C GLY A 236 21.65 11.35 24.62
N THR A 237 22.06 11.45 23.36
CA THR A 237 21.19 11.06 22.24
C THR A 237 20.87 9.57 22.30
N VAL A 238 19.68 9.16 21.83
CA VAL A 238 19.32 7.73 21.80
C VAL A 238 20.38 6.90 21.07
N ARG A 239 20.99 7.44 20.01
CA ARG A 239 22.05 6.76 19.24
C ARG A 239 23.28 6.43 20.09
N GLU A 240 23.77 7.37 20.88
CA GLU A 240 24.97 7.19 21.71
C GLU A 240 24.71 6.21 22.85
N VAL A 241 23.59 6.42 23.55
CA VAL A 241 23.20 5.59 24.69
C VAL A 241 22.82 4.19 24.23
N SER A 242 22.18 4.04 23.07
CA SER A 242 21.91 2.75 22.44
C SER A 242 23.18 1.93 22.23
N ARG A 243 24.20 2.54 21.65
CA ARG A 243 25.48 1.87 21.37
C ARG A 243 26.16 1.46 22.66
N ALA A 244 26.23 2.36 23.65
CA ALA A 244 26.85 2.07 24.94
C ALA A 244 26.09 0.98 25.72
N TYR A 245 24.76 1.02 25.71
CA TYR A 245 23.90 0.02 26.34
C TYR A 245 24.09 -1.37 25.72
N LEU A 246 24.02 -1.47 24.39
CA LEU A 246 24.24 -2.73 23.67
C LEU A 246 25.64 -3.30 23.95
N ASN A 247 26.68 -2.46 23.88
CA ASN A 247 28.06 -2.87 24.20
C ASN A 247 28.23 -3.33 25.65
N SER A 248 27.44 -2.81 26.59
CA SER A 248 27.52 -3.17 28.01
C SER A 248 26.88 -4.52 28.34
N LEU A 249 25.82 -4.88 27.61
CA LEU A 249 25.25 -6.22 27.65
C LEU A 249 26.27 -7.25 27.14
N SER A 250 27.23 -6.80 26.30
CA SER A 250 28.32 -7.61 25.77
C SER A 250 29.55 -7.74 26.69
N GLY A 251 29.63 -7.08 27.87
CA GLY A 251 30.90 -7.02 28.62
C GLY A 251 30.85 -6.76 30.14
N ASN A 252 30.88 -7.84 30.96
CA ASN A 252 31.57 -8.05 32.26
C ASN A 252 30.87 -9.18 33.06
N LYS A 253 31.50 -10.12 33.76
CA LYS A 253 32.91 -10.56 33.89
C LYS A 253 32.93 -11.85 34.73
N GLY A 254 33.88 -12.73 34.40
CA GLY A 254 34.48 -13.86 35.12
C GLY A 254 33.96 -14.32 36.49
N GLU A 255 33.81 -15.65 36.63
CA GLU A 255 34.71 -16.48 37.43
C GLU A 255 34.56 -17.95 36.99
N MET A 256 35.66 -18.53 36.49
CA MET A 256 35.73 -19.95 36.15
C MET A 256 35.62 -20.78 37.43
N LYS A 257 34.57 -21.61 37.51
CA LYS A 257 34.61 -22.84 38.31
C LYS A 257 34.43 -24.02 37.37
N GLU A 258 35.49 -24.82 37.29
CA GLU A 258 35.44 -26.16 36.73
C GLU A 258 34.36 -26.98 37.45
N LYS A 259 33.43 -27.58 36.69
CA LYS A 259 33.14 -29.03 36.74
C LYS A 259 32.14 -29.48 35.67
N GLU A 260 32.64 -30.45 34.90
CA GLU A 260 32.00 -31.70 34.45
C GLU A 260 30.82 -31.67 33.43
N LYS A 261 31.23 -31.88 32.17
CA LYS A 261 30.61 -32.69 31.10
C LYS A 261 29.13 -33.07 31.24
N GLU A 262 28.28 -32.37 30.49
CA GLU A 262 27.30 -32.94 29.55
C GLU A 262 26.75 -31.81 28.64
N ASN A 263 26.85 -32.01 27.32
CA ASN A 263 26.54 -31.09 26.19
C ASN A 263 27.52 -29.89 25.96
N PRO A 264 28.29 -29.82 24.86
CA PRO A 264 29.27 -28.75 24.61
C PRO A 264 28.67 -27.42 24.10
N PHE A 265 27.35 -27.30 23.93
CA PHE A 265 26.69 -26.07 23.52
C PHE A 265 25.82 -25.52 24.64
N THR A 266 26.30 -24.46 25.28
CA THR A 266 25.49 -23.55 26.10
C THR A 266 25.28 -22.25 25.31
N ASP A 267 24.17 -21.56 25.56
CA ASP A 267 23.82 -20.25 24.96
C ASP A 267 24.95 -19.20 25.11
N GLU A 268 25.80 -19.35 26.13
CA GLU A 268 26.97 -18.50 26.38
C GLU A 268 28.00 -18.51 25.23
N THR A 269 28.04 -19.55 24.38
CA THR A 269 29.01 -19.66 23.28
C THR A 269 28.70 -18.78 22.06
N CYS A 270 27.45 -18.33 21.88
CA CYS A 270 27.03 -17.49 20.74
C CYS A 270 27.79 -16.16 20.67
N SER A 271 27.93 -15.50 21.81
CA SER A 271 28.58 -14.18 21.94
C SER A 271 30.04 -14.16 21.46
N SER A 272 30.71 -15.32 21.45
CA SER A 272 32.09 -15.46 20.99
C SER A 272 32.24 -15.56 19.47
N LEU A 273 31.15 -15.86 18.75
CA LEU A 273 31.16 -16.13 17.30
C LEU A 273 31.07 -14.85 16.46
N SER A 274 30.50 -13.78 17.01
CA SER A 274 30.38 -12.47 16.36
C SER A 274 30.26 -11.35 17.38
N ILE A 275 30.90 -10.21 17.10
CA ILE A 275 30.76 -8.98 17.91
C ILE A 275 29.36 -8.36 17.82
N PHE A 276 28.53 -8.81 16.87
CA PHE A 276 27.16 -8.36 16.67
C PHE A 276 26.12 -9.39 17.11
N SER A 277 26.54 -10.40 17.89
CA SER A 277 25.65 -11.44 18.39
C SER A 277 24.50 -10.84 19.20
N ALA A 278 23.25 -11.21 18.90
CA ALA A 278 22.12 -10.78 19.72
C ALA A 278 22.13 -11.49 21.09
N PRO A 279 21.62 -10.85 22.15
CA PRO A 279 21.50 -11.47 23.47
C PRO A 279 20.61 -12.72 23.48
N GLU A 280 19.62 -12.77 22.60
CA GLU A 280 18.67 -13.88 22.48
C GLU A 280 19.16 -15.00 21.56
N ALA A 281 20.39 -14.93 21.06
CA ALA A 281 20.96 -15.90 20.14
C ALA A 281 21.00 -17.30 20.74
N LYS A 282 20.37 -18.27 20.07
CA LYS A 282 20.33 -19.67 20.50
C LYS A 282 21.23 -20.52 19.64
N ARG A 283 21.87 -21.52 20.25
CA ARG A 283 22.71 -22.48 19.55
C ARG A 283 22.32 -23.92 19.86
N GLU A 284 22.19 -24.72 18.82
CA GLU A 284 21.87 -26.14 18.92
C GLU A 284 22.58 -26.94 17.83
N GLY A 285 22.72 -28.26 18.03
CA GLY A 285 23.30 -29.17 17.06
C GLY A 285 24.18 -30.24 17.70
N THR A 286 24.63 -31.19 16.88
CA THR A 286 25.50 -32.28 17.36
C THR A 286 26.90 -31.83 17.77
N GLY A 287 27.40 -30.72 17.20
CA GLY A 287 28.75 -30.19 17.41
C GLY A 287 29.91 -30.95 16.84
N LEU A 288 29.64 -31.99 16.05
CA LEU A 288 30.67 -32.67 15.27
C LEU A 288 31.36 -31.69 14.32
N VAL A 289 30.57 -30.76 13.77
CA VAL A 289 31.03 -29.58 13.05
C VAL A 289 30.33 -28.38 13.66
N HIS A 290 31.06 -27.29 13.84
CA HIS A 290 30.50 -26.06 14.42
C HIS A 290 31.18 -24.81 13.86
N PHE A 291 30.43 -23.71 13.82
CA PHE A 291 30.95 -22.39 13.50
C PHE A 291 31.92 -21.93 14.61
N THR A 292 33.04 -21.36 14.19
CA THR A 292 34.01 -20.72 15.09
C THR A 292 33.99 -19.20 14.97
N SER A 293 33.48 -18.67 13.86
CA SER A 293 33.24 -17.24 13.65
C SER A 293 32.24 -17.04 12.51
N ILE A 294 31.39 -16.03 12.61
CA ILE A 294 30.52 -15.57 11.54
C ILE A 294 30.59 -14.05 11.47
N GLU A 295 31.00 -13.54 10.31
CA GLU A 295 31.18 -12.12 10.08
C GLU A 295 30.31 -11.64 8.92
N LEU A 296 29.73 -10.46 9.10
CA LEU A 296 29.15 -9.66 8.02
C LEU A 296 30.16 -8.57 7.66
N LEU A 297 30.60 -8.53 6.42
CA LEU A 297 31.63 -7.63 5.95
C LEU A 297 31.06 -6.66 4.91
N ASP A 298 31.45 -5.39 5.02
CA ASP A 298 31.16 -4.36 4.03
C ASP A 298 32.04 -4.48 2.78
N LYS A 299 31.85 -3.55 1.84
CA LYS A 299 32.62 -3.48 0.58
C LYS A 299 34.13 -3.29 0.77
N GLU A 300 34.57 -2.82 1.93
CA GLU A 300 35.97 -2.62 2.29
C GLU A 300 36.54 -3.83 3.06
N GLY A 301 35.71 -4.86 3.29
CA GLY A 301 36.08 -6.06 4.03
C GLY A 301 36.07 -5.86 5.56
N LYS A 302 35.45 -4.78 6.05
CA LYS A 302 35.37 -4.48 7.48
C LYS A 302 34.08 -5.07 8.07
N SER A 303 34.19 -5.63 9.27
CA SER A 303 33.04 -6.17 10.00
C SER A 303 32.00 -5.08 10.30
N SER A 304 30.78 -5.28 9.84
CA SER A 304 29.64 -4.39 10.04
C SER A 304 28.36 -5.19 10.12
N ALA A 305 27.43 -4.76 10.98
CA ALA A 305 26.04 -5.21 10.94
C ALA A 305 25.07 -4.09 10.52
N CYS A 306 25.60 -2.91 10.15
CA CYS A 306 24.84 -1.81 9.61
C CYS A 306 25.17 -1.64 8.12
N PHE A 307 24.17 -1.67 7.26
CA PHE A 307 24.34 -1.50 5.81
C PHE A 307 23.26 -0.59 5.25
N ASP A 308 23.59 0.15 4.20
CA ASP A 308 22.59 0.89 3.44
C ASP A 308 21.96 -0.03 2.39
N THR A 309 20.69 0.19 2.06
CA THR A 309 20.02 -0.51 0.96
C THR A 309 20.81 -0.33 -0.33
N GLY A 310 21.21 -1.43 -0.96
CA GLY A 310 22.03 -1.47 -2.16
C GLY A 310 23.52 -1.74 -1.91
N ASP A 311 23.99 -1.69 -0.67
CA ASP A 311 25.35 -2.09 -0.31
C ASP A 311 25.65 -3.55 -0.64
N LYS A 312 26.93 -3.82 -0.86
CA LYS A 312 27.50 -5.16 -0.91
C LYS A 312 27.65 -5.71 0.50
N ILE A 313 27.25 -6.96 0.70
CA ILE A 313 27.39 -7.68 1.97
C ILE A 313 28.14 -8.98 1.69
N THR A 314 29.25 -9.23 2.38
CA THR A 314 29.89 -10.55 2.39
C THR A 314 29.61 -11.23 3.72
N ILE A 315 29.06 -12.43 3.67
CA ILE A 315 28.83 -13.28 4.85
C ILE A 315 29.94 -14.32 4.89
N ARG A 316 30.81 -14.23 5.89
CA ARG A 316 31.93 -15.14 6.08
C ARG A 316 31.65 -16.09 7.25
N PHE A 317 31.70 -17.38 6.98
CA PHE A 317 31.61 -18.45 7.98
C PHE A 317 32.98 -19.09 8.17
N GLN A 318 33.46 -19.18 9.40
CA GLN A 318 34.57 -20.03 9.78
C GLN A 318 34.03 -21.23 10.56
N TYR A 319 34.55 -22.41 10.31
CA TYR A 319 34.10 -23.64 10.97
C TYR A 319 35.26 -24.53 11.39
N ALA A 320 35.00 -25.39 12.39
CA ALA A 320 35.85 -26.49 12.81
C ALA A 320 35.07 -27.80 12.80
N SER A 321 35.75 -28.88 12.40
CA SER A 321 35.21 -30.23 12.32
C SER A 321 36.10 -31.23 13.05
N ARG A 322 35.48 -32.14 13.80
CA ARG A 322 36.19 -33.26 14.45
C ARG A 322 36.70 -34.31 13.46
N THR A 323 36.12 -34.37 12.27
CA THR A 323 36.39 -35.37 11.25
C THR A 323 36.58 -34.74 9.87
N LYS A 324 37.58 -35.20 9.11
CA LYS A 324 37.73 -34.83 7.70
C LYS A 324 36.70 -35.51 6.81
N ASN A 325 36.53 -34.95 5.61
CA ASN A 325 35.70 -35.47 4.53
C ASN A 325 34.23 -35.66 4.91
N MET A 326 33.71 -34.85 5.84
CA MET A 326 32.30 -34.88 6.17
C MET A 326 31.54 -34.04 5.12
N PRO A 327 30.49 -34.58 4.48
CA PRO A 327 29.67 -33.83 3.55
C PRO A 327 28.80 -32.82 4.31
N LEU A 328 28.97 -31.54 4.02
CA LEU A 328 28.29 -30.43 4.69
C LEU A 328 27.57 -29.49 3.72
N SER A 329 26.49 -28.88 4.19
CA SER A 329 25.82 -27.76 3.57
C SER A 329 25.76 -26.59 4.55
N PHE A 330 26.47 -25.52 4.21
CA PHE A 330 26.38 -24.23 4.89
C PHE A 330 25.16 -23.48 4.38
N ALA A 331 24.33 -23.01 5.31
CA ALA A 331 23.10 -22.29 5.04
C ALA A 331 23.01 -21.04 5.90
N PHE A 332 22.36 -20.00 5.38
CA PHE A 332 21.97 -18.86 6.17
C PHE A 332 20.58 -18.35 5.78
N GLY A 333 19.96 -17.64 6.69
CA GLY A 333 18.71 -16.95 6.49
C GLY A 333 18.76 -15.53 7.02
N ILE A 334 18.08 -14.62 6.33
CA ILE A 334 17.73 -13.30 6.83
C ILE A 334 16.25 -13.36 7.16
N VAL A 335 15.91 -13.12 8.42
CA VAL A 335 14.55 -13.22 8.95
C VAL A 335 14.14 -11.95 9.68
N THR A 336 12.85 -11.72 9.84
CA THR A 336 12.34 -10.69 10.76
C THR A 336 12.46 -11.18 12.21
N LYS A 337 12.19 -10.29 13.19
CA LYS A 337 12.16 -10.63 14.62
C LYS A 337 11.22 -11.79 14.96
N ASP A 338 10.09 -11.89 14.26
CA ASP A 338 9.12 -12.98 14.44
C ASP A 338 9.50 -14.25 13.65
N HIS A 339 10.76 -14.34 13.20
CA HIS A 339 11.32 -15.40 12.35
C HIS A 339 10.63 -15.57 10.99
N THR A 340 9.91 -14.55 10.50
CA THR A 340 9.38 -14.58 9.14
C THR A 340 10.54 -14.57 8.15
N PRO A 341 10.67 -15.58 7.26
CA PRO A 341 11.78 -15.64 6.33
C PRO A 341 11.70 -14.52 5.29
N VAL A 342 12.74 -13.70 5.19
CA VAL A 342 12.89 -12.69 4.12
C VAL A 342 13.73 -13.26 2.98
N TYR A 343 14.84 -13.93 3.32
CA TYR A 343 15.70 -14.62 2.36
C TYR A 343 16.37 -15.82 3.02
N ARG A 344 16.54 -16.93 2.29
CA ARG A 344 17.29 -18.11 2.75
C ARG A 344 18.00 -18.75 1.56
N THR A 345 19.24 -19.16 1.76
CA THR A 345 19.98 -19.96 0.78
C THR A 345 20.90 -20.96 1.49
N SER A 346 21.42 -21.90 0.71
CA SER A 346 22.47 -22.80 1.15
C SER A 346 23.32 -23.28 -0.01
N THR A 347 24.53 -23.68 0.31
CA THR A 347 25.45 -24.31 -0.64
C THR A 347 24.84 -25.56 -1.32
N ALA A 348 24.03 -26.34 -0.62
CA ALA A 348 23.32 -27.47 -1.23
C ALA A 348 22.21 -27.04 -2.22
N LEU A 349 21.49 -25.94 -1.93
CA LEU A 349 20.46 -25.41 -2.84
C LEU A 349 21.09 -24.89 -4.15
N GLU A 350 22.24 -24.22 -4.04
CA GLU A 350 22.89 -23.60 -5.20
C GLU A 350 23.71 -24.59 -6.03
N TYR A 351 24.52 -25.44 -5.39
CA TYR A 351 25.43 -26.35 -6.11
C TYR A 351 24.85 -27.74 -6.35
N LYS A 352 23.69 -28.06 -5.77
CA LYS A 352 23.07 -29.41 -5.79
C LYS A 352 24.02 -30.52 -5.31
N LYS A 353 24.97 -30.18 -4.43
CA LYS A 353 25.93 -31.09 -3.80
C LYS A 353 26.37 -30.55 -2.44
N MET A 354 26.85 -31.44 -1.57
CA MET A 354 27.47 -31.07 -0.30
C MET A 354 28.98 -30.84 -0.48
N ILE A 355 29.56 -30.03 0.40
CA ILE A 355 30.98 -29.69 0.45
C ILE A 355 31.66 -30.63 1.43
N LEU A 356 32.73 -31.30 1.00
CA LEU A 356 33.53 -32.14 1.89
C LEU A 356 34.36 -31.25 2.82
N SER A 357 34.20 -31.43 4.12
CA SER A 357 34.85 -30.64 5.16
C SER A 357 36.31 -31.03 5.37
N GLU A 358 37.16 -30.07 5.70
CA GLU A 358 38.44 -30.33 6.35
C GLU A 358 38.29 -30.23 7.89
N HIS A 359 39.38 -30.31 8.65
CA HIS A 359 39.33 -30.08 10.11
C HIS A 359 38.91 -28.65 10.49
N CYS A 360 39.15 -27.69 9.60
CA CYS A 360 38.65 -26.33 9.69
C CYS A 360 38.58 -25.73 8.29
N GLY A 361 37.82 -24.64 8.14
CA GLY A 361 37.75 -23.94 6.87
C GLY A 361 37.01 -22.61 6.97
N VAL A 362 37.04 -21.89 5.86
CA VAL A 362 36.34 -20.61 5.67
C VAL A 362 35.44 -20.72 4.44
N MET A 363 34.23 -20.21 4.55
CA MET A 363 33.25 -20.11 3.47
C MET A 363 32.77 -18.67 3.38
N GLU A 364 32.62 -18.15 2.17
CA GLU A 364 32.09 -16.80 1.94
C GLU A 364 30.89 -16.86 0.99
N CYS A 365 29.86 -16.08 1.32
CA CYS A 365 28.75 -15.78 0.43
C CYS A 365 28.77 -14.28 0.15
N HIS A 366 28.79 -13.89 -1.13
CA HIS A 366 28.77 -12.49 -1.53
C HIS A 366 27.39 -12.10 -2.03
N ILE A 367 26.80 -11.09 -1.39
CA ILE A 367 25.57 -10.41 -1.84
C ILE A 367 26.02 -9.13 -2.54
N ASP A 368 25.99 -9.12 -3.87
CA ASP A 368 26.47 -8.00 -4.70
C ASP A 368 25.62 -6.73 -4.57
N LYS A 369 24.36 -6.89 -4.17
CA LYS A 369 23.44 -5.79 -3.92
C LYS A 369 22.36 -6.27 -2.96
N ASN A 370 22.36 -5.75 -1.73
CA ASN A 370 21.27 -6.03 -0.81
C ASN A 370 20.04 -5.21 -1.20
N TYR A 371 18.89 -5.86 -1.29
CA TYR A 371 17.61 -5.20 -1.60
C TYR A 371 16.77 -4.97 -0.36
N LEU A 372 17.30 -5.17 0.84
CA LEU A 372 16.52 -5.03 2.07
C LEU A 372 16.11 -3.56 2.27
N LEU A 373 14.88 -3.35 2.72
CA LEU A 373 14.37 -2.03 3.12
C LEU A 373 14.70 -1.74 4.59
N ASP A 374 14.58 -0.46 4.95
CA ASP A 374 14.84 0.07 6.29
C ASP A 374 14.20 -0.80 7.39
N GLY A 375 15.05 -1.29 8.30
CA GLY A 375 14.60 -2.20 9.34
C GLY A 375 15.70 -3.07 9.92
N GLN A 376 15.34 -3.76 11.00
CA GLN A 376 16.19 -4.75 11.65
C GLN A 376 15.80 -6.16 11.24
N TYR A 377 16.80 -6.90 10.79
CA TYR A 377 16.70 -8.29 10.42
C TYR A 377 17.65 -9.12 11.26
N TYR A 378 17.43 -10.42 11.27
CA TYR A 378 18.26 -11.37 12.01
C TYR A 378 18.89 -12.32 11.02
N LEU A 379 20.20 -12.46 11.09
CA LEU A 379 20.92 -13.51 10.40
C LEU A 379 20.83 -14.79 11.23
N GLU A 380 20.30 -15.85 10.63
CA GLU A 380 20.38 -17.22 11.11
C GLU A 380 21.42 -17.97 10.28
N ALA A 381 22.17 -18.90 10.89
CA ALA A 381 23.16 -19.71 10.20
C ALA A 381 23.05 -21.17 10.62
N ARG A 382 23.22 -22.11 9.68
CA ARG A 382 23.11 -23.55 9.92
C ARG A 382 24.15 -24.33 9.14
N ILE A 383 24.65 -25.41 9.72
CA ILE A 383 25.47 -26.44 9.07
C ILE A 383 24.68 -27.74 9.08
N TRP A 384 24.30 -28.21 7.89
CA TRP A 384 23.64 -29.51 7.72
C TRP A 384 24.63 -30.54 7.21
N GLY A 385 24.52 -31.77 7.69
CA GLY A 385 25.18 -32.94 7.13
C GLY A 385 24.24 -33.77 6.25
N GLU A 386 24.69 -34.97 5.89
CA GLU A 386 23.85 -35.97 5.25
C GLU A 386 22.63 -36.34 6.09
N ASN A 387 21.57 -36.81 5.42
CA ASN A 387 20.31 -37.22 6.05
C ASN A 387 19.66 -36.14 6.93
N LEU A 388 19.88 -34.86 6.61
CA LEU A 388 19.34 -33.71 7.36
C LEU A 388 19.79 -33.69 8.83
N VAL A 389 21.00 -34.19 9.12
CA VAL A 389 21.59 -34.04 10.45
C VAL A 389 22.01 -32.59 10.66
N LEU A 390 21.54 -31.95 11.73
CA LEU A 390 21.90 -30.59 12.10
C LEU A 390 23.19 -30.60 12.94
N HIS A 391 24.31 -30.14 12.36
CA HIS A 391 25.58 -30.11 13.06
C HIS A 391 25.74 -28.88 13.94
N ASP A 392 25.30 -27.72 13.45
CA ASP A 392 25.27 -26.47 14.19
C ASP A 392 24.17 -25.56 13.63
N SER A 393 23.50 -24.84 14.50
CA SER A 393 22.38 -23.96 14.20
C SER A 393 22.43 -22.77 15.13
N LEU A 394 22.39 -21.59 14.56
CA LEU A 394 22.41 -20.31 15.25
C LEU A 394 21.16 -19.55 14.81
N THR A 395 20.22 -19.32 15.74
CA THR A 395 19.04 -18.46 15.51
C THR A 395 19.18 -17.16 16.26
N ASP A 396 18.44 -16.13 15.82
CA ASP A 396 18.47 -14.79 16.42
C ASP A 396 19.88 -14.20 16.47
N PHE A 397 20.78 -14.63 15.57
CA PHE A 397 22.20 -14.59 15.87
C PHE A 397 22.83 -13.22 15.60
N ILE A 398 22.75 -12.64 14.39
CA ILE A 398 23.27 -11.27 14.15
C ILE A 398 22.14 -10.33 13.80
N VAL A 399 22.04 -9.20 14.50
CA VAL A 399 21.09 -8.12 14.17
C VAL A 399 21.65 -7.29 13.03
N LEU A 400 21.12 -7.51 11.84
CA LEU A 400 21.40 -6.76 10.62
C LEU A 400 20.50 -5.51 10.57
N ASP A 401 21.11 -4.33 10.73
CA ASP A 401 20.44 -3.03 10.68
C ASP A 401 20.57 -2.45 9.25
N ILE A 402 19.48 -2.44 8.50
CA ILE A 402 19.44 -1.90 7.14
C ILE A 402 18.87 -0.51 7.16
N LYS A 403 19.51 0.42 6.45
CA LYS A 403 19.03 1.78 6.28
C LYS A 403 18.75 2.11 4.84
N THR A 404 17.60 2.71 4.58
CA THR A 404 17.28 3.19 3.24
C THR A 404 17.56 4.68 3.15
N ALA A 405 18.68 5.04 2.52
CA ALA A 405 19.17 6.43 2.52
C ALA A 405 18.20 7.46 1.92
N GLU A 406 17.31 7.07 0.98
CA GLU A 406 16.52 8.05 0.20
C GLU A 406 15.14 7.57 -0.31
N ARG A 407 14.62 6.40 0.08
CA ARG A 407 13.39 5.84 -0.53
C ARG A 407 12.21 5.77 0.43
N LYS A 408 11.04 6.23 -0.04
CA LYS A 408 9.73 6.10 0.62
C LYS A 408 9.04 4.78 0.29
N GLU A 409 9.80 3.71 0.07
CA GLU A 409 9.24 2.37 -0.18
C GLU A 409 8.94 1.70 1.18
N HIS A 410 7.90 0.87 1.25
CA HIS A 410 7.49 0.17 2.47
C HIS A 410 7.51 -1.35 2.24
N GLY A 411 7.97 -2.12 3.23
CA GLY A 411 8.05 -3.58 3.17
C GLY A 411 9.41 -4.12 3.59
N PHE A 412 9.78 -5.30 3.11
CA PHE A 412 11.07 -5.95 3.43
C PHE A 412 12.12 -5.79 2.33
N LEU A 413 11.69 -5.62 1.07
CA LEU A 413 12.58 -5.63 -0.09
C LEU A 413 12.22 -4.53 -1.08
N VAL A 414 13.25 -3.91 -1.66
CA VAL A 414 13.17 -3.07 -2.85
C VAL A 414 13.00 -3.95 -4.07
N MET A 415 11.94 -3.72 -4.83
CA MET A 415 11.77 -4.29 -6.17
C MET A 415 12.19 -3.26 -7.21
N PRO A 416 13.13 -3.55 -8.12
CA PRO A 416 13.42 -2.67 -9.24
C PRO A 416 12.16 -2.38 -10.06
N HIS A 417 11.72 -1.13 -10.09
CA HIS A 417 10.52 -0.70 -10.79
C HIS A 417 10.69 0.71 -11.36
N GLY A 418 9.80 1.10 -12.26
CA GLY A 418 9.66 2.47 -12.76
C GLY A 418 8.18 2.79 -12.93
N TRP A 419 7.83 4.06 -12.74
CA TRP A 419 6.49 4.57 -12.99
C TRP A 419 6.49 5.30 -14.33
N ASN A 420 5.55 4.93 -15.20
CA ASN A 420 5.24 5.68 -16.41
C ASN A 420 3.81 6.20 -16.28
N THR A 421 3.60 7.47 -16.60
CA THR A 421 2.26 8.07 -16.68
C THR A 421 1.95 8.29 -18.15
N TYR A 422 0.78 7.83 -18.59
CA TYR A 422 0.29 8.04 -19.95
C TYR A 422 -1.07 8.76 -19.92
N PRO A 423 -1.30 9.72 -20.81
CA PRO A 423 -0.29 10.30 -21.71
C PRO A 423 0.82 11.02 -20.93
N ILE A 424 2.05 11.01 -21.44
CA ILE A 424 3.15 11.78 -20.86
C ILE A 424 2.88 13.27 -21.05
N LYS A 425 3.42 14.15 -20.18
CA LYS A 425 3.14 15.59 -20.24
C LYS A 425 3.37 16.21 -21.64
N SER A 426 4.42 15.79 -22.33
CA SER A 426 4.75 16.27 -23.69
C SER A 426 3.79 15.79 -24.78
N PHE A 427 2.91 14.82 -24.48
CA PHE A 427 1.88 14.38 -25.42
C PHE A 427 0.96 15.54 -25.80
N PHE A 428 0.64 16.42 -24.85
CA PHE A 428 -0.29 17.55 -25.03
C PHE A 428 0.33 18.75 -25.75
N ASP A 429 1.65 18.78 -25.96
CA ASP A 429 2.32 19.88 -26.65
C ASP A 429 1.81 19.97 -28.10
N PRO A 430 1.33 21.13 -28.57
CA PRO A 430 0.92 21.30 -29.97
C PRO A 430 2.05 20.94 -30.93
N GLU A 431 1.71 20.34 -32.07
CA GLU A 431 2.71 19.93 -33.07
C GLU A 431 2.18 20.05 -34.50
N THR A 432 3.10 20.10 -35.47
CA THR A 432 2.75 20.02 -36.89
C THR A 432 3.22 18.68 -37.45
N LYS A 433 2.28 17.81 -37.84
CA LYS A 433 2.57 16.52 -38.48
C LYS A 433 2.07 16.55 -39.92
N PHE A 434 2.96 16.27 -40.87
CA PHE A 434 2.64 16.20 -42.31
C PHE A 434 1.91 17.44 -42.88
N GLY A 435 2.21 18.63 -42.35
CA GLY A 435 1.60 19.89 -42.77
C GLY A 435 0.25 20.21 -42.11
N PHE A 436 -0.19 19.40 -41.15
CA PHE A 436 -1.37 19.64 -40.33
C PHE A 436 -0.98 20.08 -38.94
N GLU A 437 -1.66 21.10 -38.45
CA GLU A 437 -1.55 21.54 -37.06
C GLU A 437 -2.41 20.66 -36.17
N ILE A 438 -1.80 20.08 -35.15
CA ILE A 438 -2.46 19.31 -34.10
C ILE A 438 -2.37 20.15 -32.83
N THR A 439 -3.53 20.62 -32.40
CA THR A 439 -3.67 21.49 -31.22
C THR A 439 -3.61 20.69 -29.92
N GLU A 440 -3.32 21.38 -28.81
CA GLU A 440 -3.44 20.81 -27.45
C GLU A 440 -4.87 20.27 -27.21
N GLN A 441 -5.89 20.99 -27.69
CA GLN A 441 -7.28 20.59 -27.48
C GLN A 441 -7.61 19.27 -28.19
N GLN A 442 -7.16 19.08 -29.43
CA GLN A 442 -7.30 17.79 -30.13
C GLN A 442 -6.59 16.67 -29.37
N LYS A 443 -5.39 16.92 -28.85
CA LYS A 443 -4.65 15.94 -28.05
C LYS A 443 -5.36 15.60 -26.73
N LYS A 444 -6.09 16.52 -26.12
CA LYS A 444 -6.93 16.21 -24.94
C LYS A 444 -8.09 15.30 -25.30
N VAL A 445 -8.73 15.49 -26.46
CA VAL A 445 -9.76 14.57 -26.98
C VAL A 445 -9.17 13.19 -27.22
N TRP A 446 -8.05 13.11 -27.96
CA TRP A 446 -7.34 11.86 -28.22
C TRP A 446 -6.91 11.14 -26.94
N ALA A 447 -6.53 11.87 -25.88
CA ALA A 447 -6.21 11.25 -24.60
C ALA A 447 -7.40 10.50 -23.98
N ILE A 448 -8.60 11.07 -24.07
CA ILE A 448 -9.85 10.48 -23.57
C ILE A 448 -10.26 9.28 -24.43
N GLU A 449 -10.09 9.38 -25.75
CA GLU A 449 -10.33 8.27 -26.67
C GLU A 449 -9.36 7.10 -26.44
N LEU A 450 -8.07 7.38 -26.24
CA LEU A 450 -7.07 6.38 -25.89
C LEU A 450 -7.40 5.67 -24.57
N GLU A 451 -7.91 6.41 -23.57
CA GLU A 451 -8.34 5.82 -22.30
C GLU A 451 -9.51 4.85 -22.50
N MET A 452 -10.53 5.26 -23.27
CA MET A 452 -11.67 4.41 -23.64
C MET A 452 -11.24 3.20 -24.47
N ALA A 453 -10.32 3.39 -25.41
CA ALA A 453 -9.76 2.33 -26.24
C ALA A 453 -8.99 1.31 -25.40
N ASP A 454 -8.13 1.74 -24.48
CA ASP A 454 -7.40 0.85 -23.57
C ASP A 454 -8.37 0.05 -22.70
N ARG A 455 -9.44 0.69 -22.22
CA ARG A 455 -10.50 0.01 -21.48
C ARG A 455 -11.19 -1.05 -22.33
N LEU A 456 -11.60 -0.73 -23.55
CA LEU A 456 -12.23 -1.69 -24.47
C LEU A 456 -11.30 -2.87 -24.79
N LEU A 457 -10.04 -2.59 -25.12
CA LEU A 457 -9.04 -3.62 -25.40
C LEU A 457 -8.77 -4.51 -24.19
N THR A 458 -8.77 -3.95 -22.98
CA THR A 458 -8.65 -4.72 -21.73
C THR A 458 -9.84 -5.66 -21.53
N VAL A 459 -11.07 -5.17 -21.68
CA VAL A 459 -12.30 -5.99 -21.59
C VAL A 459 -12.27 -7.14 -22.59
N CYS A 460 -11.89 -6.85 -23.83
CA CYS A 460 -11.78 -7.87 -24.87
C CYS A 460 -10.71 -8.92 -24.53
N ARG A 461 -9.55 -8.49 -24.01
CA ARG A 461 -8.45 -9.39 -23.62
C ARG A 461 -8.84 -10.31 -22.47
N GLU A 462 -9.49 -9.78 -21.43
CA GLU A 462 -9.94 -10.57 -20.27
C GLU A 462 -11.01 -11.60 -20.63
N ASN A 463 -11.83 -11.31 -21.64
CA ASN A 463 -12.96 -12.15 -22.04
C ASN A 463 -12.72 -12.91 -23.36
N ASN A 464 -11.49 -12.89 -23.88
CA ASN A 464 -11.08 -13.57 -25.11
C ASN A 464 -11.97 -13.21 -26.33
N LEU A 465 -12.30 -11.92 -26.48
CA LEU A 465 -13.06 -11.37 -27.60
C LEU A 465 -12.11 -10.83 -28.67
N LYS A 466 -12.39 -11.11 -29.95
CA LYS A 466 -11.60 -10.54 -31.05
C LYS A 466 -12.12 -9.14 -31.40
N ILE A 467 -11.18 -8.20 -31.42
CA ILE A 467 -11.40 -6.81 -31.79
C ILE A 467 -10.23 -6.33 -32.64
N PHE A 468 -10.50 -5.43 -33.57
CA PHE A 468 -9.52 -4.86 -34.49
C PHE A 468 -9.74 -3.35 -34.61
N ALA A 469 -8.66 -2.58 -34.76
CA ALA A 469 -8.78 -1.21 -35.24
C ALA A 469 -9.41 -1.20 -36.64
N ASP A 470 -10.22 -0.19 -36.92
CA ASP A 470 -10.85 0.01 -38.22
C ASP A 470 -10.52 1.40 -38.79
N ALA A 471 -10.86 1.62 -40.07
CA ALA A 471 -10.83 2.89 -40.77
C ALA A 471 -9.65 3.83 -40.40
N GLY A 472 -9.93 4.98 -39.78
CA GLY A 472 -8.92 6.01 -39.47
C GLY A 472 -7.88 5.50 -38.48
N THR A 473 -8.34 4.79 -37.45
CA THR A 473 -7.48 4.18 -36.43
C THR A 473 -6.55 3.11 -37.01
N MET A 474 -7.03 2.26 -37.94
CA MET A 474 -6.19 1.27 -38.60
C MET A 474 -5.11 1.95 -39.45
N LEU A 475 -5.48 2.98 -40.20
CA LEU A 475 -4.52 3.78 -40.99
C LEU A 475 -3.50 4.48 -40.09
N GLY A 476 -3.94 5.00 -38.94
CA GLY A 476 -3.11 5.59 -37.91
C GLY A 476 -2.07 4.59 -37.36
N ALA A 477 -2.51 3.39 -36.97
CA ALA A 477 -1.63 2.33 -36.50
C ALA A 477 -0.57 1.93 -37.52
N VAL A 478 -0.97 1.73 -38.79
CA VAL A 478 -0.09 1.26 -39.85
C VAL A 478 0.92 2.32 -40.31
N ARG A 479 0.48 3.56 -40.48
CA ARG A 479 1.28 4.64 -41.09
C ARG A 479 1.91 5.58 -40.07
N HIS A 480 1.15 6.00 -39.07
CA HIS A 480 1.54 7.08 -38.16
C HIS A 480 2.06 6.58 -36.81
N LYS A 481 1.79 5.32 -36.47
CA LYS A 481 2.00 4.75 -35.13
C LYS A 481 1.23 5.54 -34.05
N GLY A 482 0.05 6.02 -34.40
CA GLY A 482 -0.77 6.93 -33.60
C GLY A 482 -1.90 7.53 -34.44
N PHE A 483 -2.53 8.59 -33.95
CA PHE A 483 -3.62 9.23 -34.67
C PHE A 483 -3.18 9.79 -36.03
N ILE A 484 -4.09 9.76 -37.01
CA ILE A 484 -3.92 10.56 -38.22
C ILE A 484 -4.26 12.03 -37.87
N PRO A 485 -3.56 13.06 -38.42
CA PRO A 485 -3.73 14.44 -37.95
C PRO A 485 -5.13 15.04 -38.05
N TRP A 486 -6.02 14.44 -38.84
CA TRP A 486 -7.39 14.87 -39.08
C TRP A 486 -8.45 13.88 -38.56
N ASP A 487 -8.05 12.88 -37.75
CA ASP A 487 -8.99 11.98 -37.07
C ASP A 487 -9.84 12.78 -36.09
N ASP A 488 -11.14 12.49 -36.10
CA ASP A 488 -12.11 13.02 -35.16
C ASP A 488 -12.60 11.99 -34.13
N ASP A 489 -12.29 10.70 -34.31
CA ASP A 489 -12.63 9.62 -33.39
C ASP A 489 -11.71 8.40 -33.57
N MET A 490 -11.91 7.38 -32.72
CA MET A 490 -11.29 6.06 -32.92
C MET A 490 -12.32 5.02 -33.35
N ASP A 491 -11.99 4.30 -34.43
CA ASP A 491 -12.82 3.24 -35.00
C ASP A 491 -12.31 1.86 -34.59
N PHE A 492 -13.22 1.02 -34.11
CA PHE A 492 -12.98 -0.40 -33.87
C PHE A 492 -13.99 -1.26 -34.61
N ALA A 493 -13.61 -2.50 -34.90
CA ALA A 493 -14.48 -3.48 -35.51
C ALA A 493 -14.33 -4.84 -34.83
N MET A 494 -15.43 -5.56 -34.70
CA MET A 494 -15.46 -6.92 -34.17
C MET A 494 -16.50 -7.78 -34.87
N PHE A 495 -16.29 -9.09 -34.87
CA PHE A 495 -17.28 -10.02 -35.41
C PHE A 495 -18.54 -10.04 -34.56
N ARG A 496 -19.67 -10.31 -35.22
CA ARG A 496 -20.99 -10.39 -34.60
C ARG A 496 -21.00 -11.23 -33.33
N GLU A 497 -20.38 -12.40 -33.35
CA GLU A 497 -20.37 -13.32 -32.21
C GLU A 497 -19.62 -12.78 -30.99
N ASP A 498 -18.58 -11.96 -31.20
CA ASP A 498 -17.82 -11.33 -30.11
C ASP A 498 -18.49 -10.04 -29.64
N TYR A 499 -19.16 -9.31 -30.54
CA TYR A 499 -20.01 -8.17 -30.19
C TYR A 499 -21.18 -8.55 -29.30
N ASP A 500 -21.84 -9.68 -29.58
CA ASP A 500 -22.96 -10.14 -28.75
C ASP A 500 -22.51 -10.47 -27.33
N LYS A 501 -21.37 -11.17 -27.20
CA LYS A 501 -20.75 -11.42 -25.89
C LYS A 501 -20.37 -10.12 -25.20
N LEU A 502 -19.82 -9.15 -25.95
CA LEU A 502 -19.50 -7.83 -25.40
C LEU A 502 -20.77 -7.15 -24.85
N CYS A 503 -21.88 -7.16 -25.58
CA CYS A 503 -23.14 -6.58 -25.13
C CYS A 503 -23.62 -7.17 -23.79
N GLU A 504 -23.46 -8.49 -23.60
CA GLU A 504 -23.86 -9.16 -22.36
C GLU A 504 -23.03 -8.72 -21.14
N ILE A 505 -21.74 -8.45 -21.34
CA ILE A 505 -20.80 -8.12 -20.25
C ILE A 505 -20.55 -6.62 -20.08
N ALA A 506 -20.75 -5.82 -21.13
CA ALA A 506 -20.42 -4.40 -21.19
C ALA A 506 -20.97 -3.58 -20.02
N PRO A 507 -22.21 -3.78 -19.54
CA PRO A 507 -22.73 -3.05 -18.38
C PRO A 507 -21.92 -3.22 -17.08
N ARG A 508 -21.13 -4.31 -16.96
CA ARG A 508 -20.25 -4.55 -15.80
C ARG A 508 -18.92 -3.80 -15.91
N TYR A 509 -18.49 -3.50 -17.13
CA TYR A 509 -17.16 -2.98 -17.42
C TYR A 509 -17.14 -1.49 -17.76
N PHE A 510 -18.23 -0.99 -18.34
CA PHE A 510 -18.42 0.41 -18.72
C PHE A 510 -19.49 1.02 -17.82
N THR A 511 -19.06 1.34 -16.61
CA THR A 511 -19.82 2.14 -15.65
C THR A 511 -19.30 3.57 -15.68
N GLU A 512 -20.11 4.49 -15.15
CA GLU A 512 -19.79 5.92 -15.05
C GLU A 512 -18.32 6.15 -14.62
N PRO A 513 -17.54 6.99 -15.36
CA PRO A 513 -18.00 7.90 -16.42
C PRO A 513 -18.25 7.24 -17.78
N TYR A 514 -17.82 5.98 -17.98
CA TYR A 514 -17.99 5.27 -19.24
C TYR A 514 -19.42 4.78 -19.45
N PHE A 515 -19.86 4.82 -20.69
CA PHE A 515 -21.16 4.31 -21.08
C PHE A 515 -21.03 3.54 -22.41
N PHE A 516 -21.36 2.26 -22.37
CA PHE A 516 -21.49 1.46 -23.59
C PHE A 516 -22.85 1.76 -24.22
N GLN A 517 -22.82 2.58 -25.27
CA GLN A 517 -23.99 3.07 -25.97
C GLN A 517 -24.25 2.23 -27.22
N ASN A 518 -25.45 1.68 -27.32
CA ASN A 518 -26.00 1.12 -28.54
C ASN A 518 -27.52 1.26 -28.50
N VAL A 519 -28.20 0.76 -29.53
CA VAL A 519 -29.67 0.85 -29.65
C VAL A 519 -30.43 0.12 -28.52
N TYR A 520 -29.77 -0.77 -27.77
CA TYR A 520 -30.36 -1.54 -26.67
C TYR A 520 -30.11 -0.90 -25.30
N THR A 521 -28.95 -0.25 -25.12
CA THR A 521 -28.57 0.40 -23.86
C THR A 521 -29.01 1.87 -23.81
N ASP A 522 -29.19 2.51 -24.96
CA ASP A 522 -29.68 3.88 -25.11
C ASP A 522 -30.77 3.94 -26.19
N LYS A 523 -32.03 3.84 -25.77
CA LYS A 523 -33.17 3.64 -26.67
C LYS A 523 -33.40 4.75 -27.70
N LYS A 524 -32.81 5.94 -27.48
CA LYS A 524 -32.95 7.08 -28.39
C LYS A 524 -31.75 7.23 -29.33
N TYR A 525 -30.75 6.38 -29.18
CA TYR A 525 -29.59 6.31 -30.04
C TYR A 525 -29.94 5.72 -31.42
N VAL A 526 -29.46 6.33 -32.51
CA VAL A 526 -29.91 6.00 -33.87
C VAL A 526 -28.78 5.68 -34.88
N HIS A 527 -27.51 5.68 -34.49
CA HIS A 527 -26.40 5.57 -35.44
C HIS A 527 -26.06 4.14 -35.89
N GLY A 528 -26.78 3.12 -35.43
CA GLY A 528 -26.70 1.74 -35.93
C GLY A 528 -25.41 0.96 -35.62
N HIS A 529 -24.44 1.56 -34.95
CA HIS A 529 -23.25 0.90 -34.40
C HIS A 529 -23.22 1.06 -32.88
N ALA A 530 -22.19 0.55 -32.19
CA ALA A 530 -22.01 0.86 -30.77
C ALA A 530 -20.95 1.92 -30.59
N GLN A 531 -21.05 2.65 -29.49
CA GLN A 531 -20.05 3.59 -29.04
C GLN A 531 -19.70 3.32 -27.59
N ILE A 532 -18.46 3.64 -27.21
CA ILE A 532 -18.12 3.85 -25.80
C ILE A 532 -18.00 5.35 -25.63
N ARG A 533 -18.73 5.90 -24.66
CA ARG A 533 -18.74 7.33 -24.38
C ARG A 533 -18.20 7.64 -23.00
N ASN A 534 -17.55 8.80 -22.87
CA ASN A 534 -17.23 9.40 -21.60
C ASN A 534 -18.30 10.46 -21.24
N SER A 535 -19.16 10.13 -20.28
CA SER A 535 -20.32 10.95 -19.91
C SER A 535 -19.98 12.29 -19.24
N TYR A 536 -18.72 12.50 -18.84
CA TYR A 536 -18.24 13.75 -18.22
C TYR A 536 -17.67 14.75 -19.22
N THR A 537 -17.86 14.47 -20.51
CA THR A 537 -17.30 15.27 -21.61
C THR A 537 -18.40 15.62 -22.61
N THR A 538 -18.07 16.43 -23.60
CA THR A 538 -18.94 16.79 -24.72
C THR A 538 -18.32 16.31 -26.03
N GLY A 539 -19.08 15.56 -26.82
CA GLY A 539 -18.74 15.03 -28.14
C GLY A 539 -19.99 14.99 -29.02
N ILE A 540 -20.44 16.17 -29.45
CA ILE A 540 -21.69 16.37 -30.18
C ILE A 540 -21.39 16.54 -31.67
N LEU A 541 -22.00 15.72 -32.52
CA LEU A 541 -21.92 15.93 -33.98
C LEU A 541 -22.52 17.29 -34.33
N SER A 542 -21.83 18.10 -35.14
CA SER A 542 -22.26 19.47 -35.43
C SER A 542 -23.67 19.54 -36.05
N VAL A 543 -24.08 18.51 -36.79
CA VAL A 543 -25.44 18.42 -37.37
C VAL A 543 -26.52 18.16 -36.31
N GLU A 544 -26.15 17.65 -35.15
CA GLU A 544 -27.05 17.25 -34.05
C GLU A 544 -27.17 18.27 -32.93
N GLU A 545 -26.26 19.25 -32.85
CA GLU A 545 -26.20 20.28 -31.79
C GLU A 545 -27.57 20.92 -31.52
N ARG A 546 -28.35 21.17 -32.58
CA ARG A 546 -29.67 21.84 -32.51
C ARG A 546 -30.86 20.88 -32.60
N GLN A 547 -30.61 19.57 -32.67
CA GLN A 547 -31.67 18.57 -32.85
C GLN A 547 -32.24 18.05 -31.52
N ASN A 548 -31.84 18.63 -30.38
CA ASN A 548 -32.27 18.25 -29.03
C ASN A 548 -32.32 16.72 -28.84
N LYS A 549 -31.22 16.05 -29.19
CA LYS A 549 -31.09 14.59 -29.05
C LYS A 549 -31.11 14.21 -27.58
N GLU A 550 -31.77 13.10 -27.27
CA GLU A 550 -32.01 12.63 -25.90
C GLU A 550 -31.26 11.32 -25.60
N PHE A 551 -30.06 11.18 -26.15
CA PHE A 551 -29.11 10.10 -25.89
C PHE A 551 -27.79 10.67 -25.35
N ASN A 552 -26.86 9.83 -24.89
CA ASN A 552 -25.55 10.29 -24.40
C ASN A 552 -24.70 10.90 -25.52
N GLN A 553 -24.20 12.13 -25.35
CA GLN A 553 -23.38 12.84 -26.35
C GLN A 553 -22.00 13.25 -25.81
N GLY A 554 -21.39 12.45 -24.95
CA GLY A 554 -19.99 12.63 -24.56
C GLY A 554 -18.98 12.22 -25.65
N ILE A 555 -17.70 12.55 -25.48
CA ILE A 555 -16.61 12.08 -26.35
C ILE A 555 -16.70 10.56 -26.48
N PHE A 556 -16.47 10.05 -27.69
CA PHE A 556 -16.80 8.69 -28.05
C PHE A 556 -15.68 7.99 -28.82
N ILE A 557 -15.71 6.66 -28.79
CA ILE A 557 -15.04 5.81 -29.79
C ILE A 557 -16.09 4.89 -30.40
N ASP A 558 -15.92 4.60 -31.69
CA ASP A 558 -16.83 3.82 -32.49
C ASP A 558 -16.48 2.34 -32.46
N LEU A 559 -17.51 1.49 -32.39
CA LEU A 559 -17.41 0.05 -32.45
C LEU A 559 -18.40 -0.50 -33.48
N PHE A 560 -17.87 -0.88 -34.63
CA PHE A 560 -18.61 -1.48 -35.72
C PHE A 560 -18.69 -2.99 -35.60
N VAL A 561 -19.82 -3.54 -36.04
CA VAL A 561 -20.02 -4.99 -36.10
C VAL A 561 -19.77 -5.49 -37.52
N LEU A 562 -18.81 -6.40 -37.67
CA LEU A 562 -18.51 -7.08 -38.93
C LEU A 562 -19.54 -8.17 -39.16
N GLU A 563 -20.52 -7.85 -40.00
CA GLU A 563 -21.59 -8.75 -40.43
C GLU A 563 -21.13 -9.62 -41.59
N ASN A 564 -21.62 -10.85 -41.62
CA ASN A 564 -21.42 -11.74 -42.76
C ASN A 564 -22.16 -11.21 -43.99
N VAL A 565 -21.44 -11.07 -45.10
CA VAL A 565 -22.04 -10.68 -46.39
C VAL A 565 -22.35 -11.94 -47.18
N SER A 566 -23.62 -12.11 -47.53
CA SER A 566 -24.07 -13.27 -48.32
C SER A 566 -23.36 -13.33 -49.67
N ASN A 567 -22.99 -14.55 -50.09
CA ASN A 567 -22.49 -14.81 -51.44
C ASN A 567 -23.60 -14.68 -52.51
N ASP A 568 -24.88 -14.60 -52.12
CA ASP A 568 -26.01 -14.32 -53.01
C ASP A 568 -26.30 -12.81 -53.09
N VAL A 569 -26.06 -12.23 -54.26
CA VAL A 569 -26.26 -10.80 -54.55
C VAL A 569 -27.72 -10.35 -54.32
N GLN A 570 -28.70 -11.21 -54.60
CA GLN A 570 -30.11 -10.86 -54.40
C GLN A 570 -30.44 -10.70 -52.91
N VAL A 571 -29.83 -11.52 -52.06
CA VAL A 571 -29.95 -11.40 -50.60
C VAL A 571 -29.31 -10.09 -50.14
N VAL A 572 -28.10 -9.77 -50.61
CA VAL A 572 -27.39 -8.53 -50.24
C VAL A 572 -28.19 -7.29 -50.63
N GLU A 573 -28.72 -7.22 -51.86
CA GLU A 573 -29.53 -6.07 -52.32
C GLU A 573 -30.82 -5.92 -51.53
N LYS A 574 -31.49 -7.03 -51.19
CA LYS A 574 -32.67 -7.00 -50.33
C LYS A 574 -32.34 -6.49 -48.93
N GLN A 575 -31.25 -6.99 -48.33
CA GLN A 575 -30.79 -6.53 -47.01
C GLN A 575 -30.43 -5.04 -47.02
N ARG A 576 -29.76 -4.57 -48.08
CA ARG A 576 -29.42 -3.16 -48.29
C ARG A 576 -30.65 -2.28 -48.31
N ARG A 577 -31.61 -2.62 -49.18
CA ARG A 577 -32.85 -1.85 -49.36
C ARG A 577 -33.66 -1.79 -48.07
N ASN A 578 -33.82 -2.93 -47.39
CA ASN A 578 -34.55 -2.99 -46.12
C ASN A 578 -33.86 -2.17 -45.03
N CYS A 579 -32.55 -2.32 -44.86
CA CYS A 579 -31.80 -1.57 -43.86
C CYS A 579 -31.89 -0.04 -44.08
N ASP A 580 -31.70 0.41 -45.33
CA ASP A 580 -31.74 1.84 -45.68
C ASP A 580 -33.11 2.47 -45.38
N VAL A 581 -34.20 1.88 -45.88
CA VAL A 581 -35.55 2.43 -45.68
C VAL A 581 -35.93 2.42 -44.19
N LEU A 582 -35.67 1.33 -43.47
CA LEU A 582 -36.00 1.21 -42.05
C LEU A 582 -35.18 2.19 -41.19
N LYS A 583 -33.91 2.44 -41.49
CA LYS A 583 -33.11 3.45 -40.79
C LYS A 583 -33.64 4.86 -41.01
N GLN A 584 -34.05 5.21 -42.23
CA GLN A 584 -34.64 6.52 -42.49
C GLN A 584 -35.96 6.69 -41.71
N PHE A 585 -36.78 5.63 -41.62
CA PHE A 585 -37.96 5.59 -40.76
C PHE A 585 -37.59 5.82 -39.28
N ILE A 586 -36.59 5.09 -38.75
CA ILE A 586 -36.13 5.23 -37.37
C ILE A 586 -35.68 6.66 -37.08
N VAL A 587 -34.80 7.24 -37.92
CA VAL A 587 -34.27 8.59 -37.69
C VAL A 587 -35.40 9.62 -37.69
N LYS A 588 -36.31 9.60 -38.67
CA LYS A 588 -37.42 10.56 -38.71
C LYS A 588 -38.34 10.42 -37.51
N THR A 589 -38.72 9.19 -37.15
CA THR A 589 -39.67 8.96 -36.06
C THR A 589 -39.08 9.26 -34.68
N THR A 590 -37.80 8.97 -34.45
CA THR A 590 -37.10 9.38 -33.22
C THR A 590 -37.04 10.90 -33.08
N ASP A 591 -36.93 11.63 -34.20
CA ASP A 591 -36.98 13.11 -34.22
C ASP A 591 -38.42 13.67 -34.14
N GLY A 592 -39.44 12.83 -33.97
CA GLY A 592 -40.84 13.25 -33.95
C GLY A 592 -41.40 13.70 -35.31
N ARG A 593 -40.75 13.32 -36.42
CA ARG A 593 -41.16 13.64 -37.80
C ARG A 593 -41.90 12.50 -38.45
N GLU A 594 -42.85 12.82 -39.32
CA GLU A 594 -43.56 11.83 -40.15
C GLU A 594 -42.62 11.22 -41.22
N PHE A 595 -42.82 9.94 -41.51
CA PHE A 595 -42.07 9.21 -42.53
C PHE A 595 -42.99 8.75 -43.66
N GLU A 596 -42.65 9.15 -44.88
CA GLU A 596 -43.31 8.70 -46.11
C GLU A 596 -42.59 7.46 -46.65
N TRP A 597 -43.33 6.37 -46.83
CA TRP A 597 -42.79 5.12 -47.36
C TRP A 597 -42.57 5.22 -48.88
N PRO A 598 -41.45 4.67 -49.42
CA PRO A 598 -41.27 4.55 -50.86
C PRO A 598 -42.37 3.69 -51.50
N GLU A 599 -42.90 4.12 -52.66
CA GLU A 599 -44.01 3.41 -53.35
C GLU A 599 -43.68 1.95 -53.71
N ASP A 600 -42.40 1.65 -53.93
CA ASP A 600 -41.86 0.34 -54.28
C ASP A 600 -41.45 -0.51 -53.08
N PHE A 601 -41.63 -0.03 -51.84
CA PHE A 601 -41.18 -0.71 -50.63
C PHE A 601 -42.33 -1.41 -49.91
N GLU A 602 -42.23 -2.73 -49.80
CA GLU A 602 -43.14 -3.52 -48.96
C GLU A 602 -42.55 -3.67 -47.55
N ILE A 603 -43.31 -3.23 -46.54
CA ILE A 603 -42.95 -3.44 -45.13
C ILE A 603 -42.84 -4.95 -44.87
N PRO A 604 -41.72 -5.44 -44.29
CA PRO A 604 -41.58 -6.85 -43.95
C PRO A 604 -42.75 -7.38 -43.12
N GLU A 605 -43.22 -8.60 -43.42
CA GLU A 605 -44.37 -9.23 -42.74
C GLU A 605 -44.22 -9.21 -41.22
N GLU A 606 -43.01 -9.41 -40.70
CA GLU A 606 -42.70 -9.42 -39.27
C GLU A 606 -42.96 -8.06 -38.59
N LEU A 607 -43.01 -6.97 -39.36
CA LEU A 607 -43.20 -5.60 -38.87
C LEU A 607 -44.61 -5.05 -39.11
N LYS A 608 -45.42 -5.66 -39.99
CA LYS A 608 -46.74 -5.11 -40.41
C LYS A 608 -47.71 -4.88 -39.26
N GLU A 609 -47.69 -5.75 -38.24
CA GLU A 609 -48.62 -5.67 -37.09
C GLU A 609 -48.06 -4.89 -35.88
N ASN A 610 -46.74 -4.64 -35.82
CA ASN A 610 -46.08 -4.07 -34.64
C ASN A 610 -44.94 -3.09 -35.02
N LEU A 611 -45.18 -2.20 -35.97
CA LEU A 611 -44.17 -1.26 -36.44
C LEU A 611 -43.76 -0.27 -35.33
N SER A 612 -42.50 -0.34 -34.90
CA SER A 612 -41.87 0.57 -33.93
C SER A 612 -40.38 0.68 -34.20
N THR A 613 -39.71 1.72 -33.66
CA THR A 613 -38.25 1.88 -33.77
C THR A 613 -37.50 0.65 -33.26
N ASP A 614 -37.90 0.13 -32.09
CA ASP A 614 -37.29 -1.02 -31.44
C ASP A 614 -37.44 -2.29 -32.29
N ASN A 615 -38.64 -2.51 -32.86
CA ASN A 615 -38.89 -3.67 -33.70
C ASN A 615 -38.17 -3.57 -35.05
N CYS A 616 -38.04 -2.36 -35.61
CA CYS A 616 -37.23 -2.14 -36.82
C CYS A 616 -35.76 -2.45 -36.57
N TRP A 617 -35.17 -2.00 -35.45
CA TRP A 617 -33.79 -2.34 -35.09
C TRP A 617 -33.61 -3.85 -34.90
N LYS A 618 -34.54 -4.50 -34.20
CA LYS A 618 -34.51 -5.95 -34.02
C LYS A 618 -34.57 -6.69 -35.36
N TYR A 619 -35.44 -6.27 -36.26
CA TYR A 619 -35.53 -6.84 -37.60
C TYR A 619 -34.23 -6.69 -38.39
N ILE A 620 -33.61 -5.50 -38.35
CA ILE A 620 -32.33 -5.25 -39.03
C ILE A 620 -31.25 -6.20 -38.49
N ASP A 621 -31.15 -6.36 -37.17
CA ASP A 621 -30.17 -7.25 -36.53
C ASP A 621 -30.44 -8.73 -36.88
N ASP A 622 -31.69 -9.19 -36.80
CA ASP A 622 -32.10 -10.55 -37.16
C ASP A 622 -31.82 -10.84 -38.64
N MET A 623 -32.05 -9.86 -39.51
CA MET A 623 -31.80 -9.93 -40.94
C MET A 623 -30.30 -10.16 -41.23
N PHE A 624 -29.38 -9.47 -40.56
CA PHE A 624 -27.95 -9.70 -40.75
C PHE A 624 -27.46 -11.02 -40.12
N ARG A 625 -27.99 -11.40 -38.96
CA ARG A 625 -27.73 -12.70 -38.31
C ARG A 625 -28.19 -13.91 -39.11
N SER A 626 -29.11 -13.71 -40.07
CA SER A 626 -29.60 -14.78 -40.94
C SER A 626 -28.50 -15.35 -41.85
N VAL A 627 -27.50 -14.54 -42.20
CA VAL A 627 -26.35 -14.97 -43.01
C VAL A 627 -25.32 -15.67 -42.11
N LYS A 628 -25.18 -16.98 -42.27
CA LYS A 628 -24.25 -17.79 -41.47
C LYS A 628 -22.84 -17.72 -42.06
N GLU A 629 -21.84 -17.87 -41.19
CA GLU A 629 -20.42 -17.83 -41.56
C GLU A 629 -20.08 -18.82 -42.68
N LYS A 630 -20.64 -20.04 -42.65
CA LYS A 630 -20.43 -21.05 -43.70
C LYS A 630 -20.92 -20.64 -45.10
N ASP A 631 -21.76 -19.60 -45.17
CA ASP A 631 -22.41 -19.12 -46.39
C ASP A 631 -21.82 -17.74 -46.82
N ALA A 632 -20.74 -17.28 -46.17
CA ALA A 632 -20.16 -15.95 -46.37
C ALA A 632 -18.62 -15.95 -46.24
N ASP A 633 -17.94 -15.61 -47.35
CA ASP A 633 -16.48 -15.42 -47.37
C ASP A 633 -16.07 -13.96 -47.11
N LYS A 634 -17.07 -13.08 -46.92
CA LYS A 634 -16.90 -11.63 -46.84
C LYS A 634 -17.59 -11.06 -45.61
N VAL A 635 -17.05 -9.96 -45.09
CA VAL A 635 -17.61 -9.21 -43.97
C VAL A 635 -17.64 -7.72 -44.20
N ALA A 636 -18.60 -7.02 -43.57
CA ALA A 636 -18.73 -5.58 -43.64
C ALA A 636 -19.50 -5.00 -42.44
N PRO A 637 -19.30 -3.72 -42.08
CA PRO A 637 -20.10 -3.01 -41.07
C PRO A 637 -21.48 -2.59 -41.60
N LEU A 638 -22.28 -3.56 -42.06
CA LEU A 638 -23.56 -3.33 -42.75
C LEU A 638 -24.59 -2.58 -41.89
N ASN A 639 -24.49 -2.74 -40.58
CA ASN A 639 -25.32 -2.08 -39.58
C ASN A 639 -25.05 -0.57 -39.44
N PHE A 640 -23.94 -0.04 -39.97
CA PHE A 640 -23.65 1.39 -40.00
C PHE A 640 -23.97 2.00 -41.38
N ILE A 641 -23.15 1.69 -42.39
CA ILE A 641 -23.29 2.21 -43.76
C ILE A 641 -23.20 1.05 -44.74
N PHE A 642 -24.23 0.90 -45.57
CA PHE A 642 -24.33 -0.12 -46.61
C PHE A 642 -23.75 0.40 -47.95
N ASP A 643 -22.54 0.95 -47.90
CA ASP A 643 -21.74 1.32 -49.07
C ASP A 643 -20.77 0.18 -49.38
N THR A 644 -21.09 -0.61 -50.39
CA THR A 644 -20.71 -2.03 -50.45
C THR A 644 -19.27 -2.23 -50.91
N GLU A 645 -18.81 -1.61 -51.98
CA GLU A 645 -17.52 -2.03 -52.59
C GLU A 645 -16.28 -1.66 -51.75
N LYS A 646 -16.29 -0.51 -51.07
CA LYS A 646 -15.11 -0.03 -50.31
C LYS A 646 -15.01 -0.57 -48.89
N ARG A 647 -16.12 -1.05 -48.32
CA ARG A 647 -16.21 -1.52 -46.92
C ARG A 647 -16.35 -3.03 -46.79
N ILE A 648 -16.74 -3.72 -47.86
CA ILE A 648 -16.71 -5.18 -47.94
C ILE A 648 -15.27 -5.67 -47.96
N ARG A 649 -15.01 -6.65 -47.12
CA ARG A 649 -13.68 -7.21 -46.87
C ARG A 649 -13.72 -8.73 -46.96
N ASP A 650 -12.61 -9.31 -47.37
CA ASP A 650 -12.40 -10.75 -47.24
C ASP A 650 -12.33 -11.13 -45.75
N ARG A 651 -13.08 -12.12 -45.31
CA ARG A 651 -13.10 -12.56 -43.90
C ARG A 651 -11.72 -13.06 -43.45
N HIS A 652 -10.95 -13.69 -44.33
CA HIS A 652 -9.64 -14.26 -44.03
C HIS A 652 -8.57 -13.22 -43.69
N MET A 653 -8.80 -11.93 -43.98
CA MET A 653 -7.88 -10.88 -43.55
C MET A 653 -7.70 -10.84 -42.02
N TYR A 654 -8.71 -11.31 -41.28
CA TYR A 654 -8.79 -11.32 -39.81
C TYR A 654 -8.30 -12.63 -39.16
N ASP A 655 -7.86 -13.62 -39.94
CA ASP A 655 -7.41 -14.92 -39.42
C ASP A 655 -6.21 -14.79 -38.46
N LYS A 656 -5.39 -13.74 -38.67
CA LYS A 656 -4.24 -13.42 -37.84
C LYS A 656 -4.29 -11.96 -37.40
N THR A 657 -4.04 -11.72 -36.12
CA THR A 657 -3.87 -10.38 -35.54
C THR A 657 -2.39 -9.98 -35.55
N ILE A 658 -2.12 -8.75 -35.95
CA ILE A 658 -0.83 -8.06 -35.81
C ILE A 658 -1.00 -6.96 -34.76
N TRP A 659 -0.11 -6.90 -33.78
CA TRP A 659 -0.12 -5.85 -32.76
C TRP A 659 0.82 -4.72 -33.17
N MET A 660 0.27 -3.56 -33.47
CA MET A 660 1.00 -2.38 -33.92
C MET A 660 1.11 -1.32 -32.82
N ASP A 661 2.16 -0.50 -32.86
CA ASP A 661 2.27 0.66 -31.98
C ASP A 661 1.21 1.71 -32.34
N PHE A 662 0.53 2.26 -31.34
CA PHE A 662 -0.39 3.37 -31.51
C PHE A 662 -0.30 4.27 -30.27
N GLU A 663 0.41 5.38 -30.38
CA GLU A 663 0.78 6.22 -29.24
C GLU A 663 1.46 5.39 -28.14
N TYR A 664 0.83 5.27 -26.95
CA TYR A 664 1.30 4.42 -25.86
C TYR A 664 0.59 3.06 -25.77
N LEU A 665 -0.33 2.77 -26.69
CA LEU A 665 -1.09 1.52 -26.77
C LEU A 665 -0.52 0.56 -27.82
N LYS A 666 -1.00 -0.68 -27.75
CA LYS A 666 -0.83 -1.69 -28.80
C LYS A 666 -2.18 -1.94 -29.46
N MET A 667 -2.25 -1.65 -30.75
CA MET A 667 -3.49 -1.75 -31.52
C MET A 667 -3.57 -3.08 -32.28
N PRO A 668 -4.67 -3.85 -32.14
CA PRO A 668 -4.86 -5.07 -32.91
C PRO A 668 -5.30 -4.73 -34.34
N VAL A 669 -4.52 -5.16 -35.33
CA VAL A 669 -4.76 -4.93 -36.76
C VAL A 669 -4.86 -6.28 -37.47
N PRO A 670 -5.81 -6.50 -38.40
CA PRO A 670 -5.89 -7.73 -39.18
C PRO A 670 -4.67 -7.88 -40.09
N ALA A 671 -4.11 -9.08 -40.22
CA ALA A 671 -2.91 -9.30 -41.03
C ALA A 671 -3.10 -8.93 -42.52
N GLY A 672 -4.33 -9.01 -43.04
CA GLY A 672 -4.66 -8.57 -44.40
C GLY A 672 -5.04 -7.09 -44.52
N TYR A 673 -4.65 -6.22 -43.57
CA TYR A 673 -5.01 -4.79 -43.56
C TYR A 673 -4.69 -4.06 -44.87
N ASP A 674 -3.64 -4.46 -45.58
CA ASP A 674 -3.16 -3.79 -46.80
C ASP A 674 -4.25 -3.75 -47.87
N ALA A 675 -4.92 -4.89 -48.13
CA ALA A 675 -6.01 -4.96 -49.10
C ALA A 675 -7.17 -4.01 -48.75
N TYR A 676 -7.50 -3.89 -47.47
CA TYR A 676 -8.56 -2.98 -47.01
C TYR A 676 -8.15 -1.52 -47.14
N LEU A 677 -6.95 -1.14 -46.66
CA LEU A 677 -6.48 0.24 -46.73
C LEU A 677 -6.26 0.69 -48.18
N THR A 678 -5.77 -0.17 -49.06
CA THR A 678 -5.66 0.12 -50.49
C THR A 678 -7.03 0.30 -51.14
N ASN A 679 -7.99 -0.57 -50.85
CA ASN A 679 -9.35 -0.45 -51.41
C ASN A 679 -10.06 0.84 -50.94
N ARG A 680 -9.87 1.20 -49.67
CA ARG A 680 -10.54 2.35 -49.05
C ARG A 680 -9.87 3.70 -49.36
N TYR A 681 -8.55 3.76 -49.27
CA TYR A 681 -7.78 5.01 -49.31
C TYR A 681 -6.84 5.12 -50.52
N GLY A 682 -6.71 4.08 -51.35
CA GLY A 682 -5.78 4.07 -52.49
C GLY A 682 -4.32 3.97 -52.05
N ASP A 683 -3.48 4.93 -52.43
CA ASP A 683 -2.11 5.06 -51.91
C ASP A 683 -2.13 5.58 -50.48
N TYR A 684 -2.49 4.69 -49.55
CA TYR A 684 -2.71 5.03 -48.15
C TYR A 684 -1.40 5.37 -47.42
N MET A 685 -0.24 5.00 -47.95
CA MET A 685 1.06 5.31 -47.35
C MET A 685 1.46 6.77 -47.54
N THR A 686 0.93 7.44 -48.57
CA THR A 686 1.11 8.88 -48.79
C THR A 686 0.04 9.67 -48.03
N PRO A 687 0.42 10.58 -47.10
CA PRO A 687 -0.54 11.48 -46.45
C PRO A 687 -1.27 12.38 -47.46
N GLN A 688 -2.59 12.49 -47.31
CA GLN A 688 -3.46 13.30 -48.16
C GLN A 688 -4.08 14.41 -47.32
N ASN A 689 -4.20 15.63 -47.86
CA ASN A 689 -4.92 16.72 -47.20
C ASN A 689 -6.42 16.65 -47.52
N VAL A 690 -7.14 15.84 -46.72
CA VAL A 690 -8.57 15.59 -46.87
C VAL A 690 -9.33 16.08 -45.65
N SER A 691 -10.56 16.57 -45.85
CA SER A 691 -11.47 16.94 -44.77
C SER A 691 -11.91 15.71 -43.96
N ASN A 692 -12.30 15.94 -42.70
CA ASN A 692 -12.84 14.91 -41.82
C ASN A 692 -14.13 14.28 -42.37
N THR A 693 -14.46 13.10 -41.84
CA THR A 693 -15.57 12.28 -42.30
C THR A 693 -16.92 12.67 -41.71
N HIS A 694 -16.95 13.31 -40.54
CA HIS A 694 -18.19 13.61 -39.81
C HIS A 694 -18.80 15.00 -40.07
N GLY A 695 -18.14 15.84 -40.88
CA GLY A 695 -18.62 17.20 -41.16
C GLY A 695 -18.53 18.16 -39.95
N GLY A 696 -17.83 17.75 -38.89
CA GLY A 696 -17.58 18.52 -37.67
C GLY A 696 -18.12 17.84 -36.40
N VAL A 697 -17.29 17.78 -35.36
CA VAL A 697 -17.67 17.35 -34.01
C VAL A 697 -17.28 18.45 -33.02
N ILE A 698 -18.19 18.76 -32.11
CA ILE A 698 -17.99 19.73 -31.04
C ILE A 698 -17.47 18.97 -29.83
N PHE A 699 -16.23 19.29 -29.44
CA PHE A 699 -15.56 18.67 -28.32
C PHE A 699 -15.33 19.63 -27.16
N ASP A 700 -15.68 19.17 -25.96
CA ASP A 700 -15.26 19.78 -24.70
C ASP A 700 -14.81 18.66 -23.74
N THR A 701 -13.56 18.74 -23.28
CA THR A 701 -12.93 17.72 -22.44
C THR A 701 -13.17 17.95 -20.95
N GLU A 702 -13.68 19.14 -20.58
CA GLU A 702 -13.83 19.58 -19.19
C GLU A 702 -15.31 19.80 -18.81
N MET A 703 -16.21 19.81 -19.80
CA MET A 703 -17.65 20.05 -19.61
C MET A 703 -18.47 18.85 -20.09
N ASP A 704 -19.40 18.41 -19.25
CA ASP A 704 -20.35 17.38 -19.63
C ASP A 704 -21.36 17.90 -20.68
N TYR A 705 -21.77 17.01 -21.60
CA TYR A 705 -22.64 17.38 -22.71
C TYR A 705 -24.01 17.94 -22.28
N LYS A 706 -24.53 17.58 -21.09
CA LYS A 706 -25.81 18.10 -20.59
C LYS A 706 -25.65 19.55 -20.14
N GLU A 707 -24.55 19.85 -19.45
CA GLU A 707 -24.18 21.21 -19.10
C GLU A 707 -23.99 22.05 -20.37
N TYR A 708 -23.26 21.53 -21.36
CA TYR A 708 -23.07 22.20 -22.65
C TYR A 708 -24.40 22.56 -23.33
N LEU A 709 -25.29 21.56 -23.52
CA LEU A 709 -26.60 21.77 -24.15
C LEU A 709 -27.49 22.74 -23.35
N SER A 710 -27.39 22.74 -22.01
CA SER A 710 -28.14 23.67 -21.16
C SER A 710 -27.70 25.12 -21.37
N LYS A 711 -26.38 25.37 -21.48
CA LYS A 711 -25.82 26.69 -21.75
C LYS A 711 -26.21 27.20 -23.13
N LEU A 712 -26.24 26.32 -24.13
CA LEU A 712 -26.68 26.67 -25.48
C LEU A 712 -28.12 27.21 -25.47
N LYS A 713 -29.04 26.51 -24.78
CA LYS A 713 -30.45 26.93 -24.63
C LYS A 713 -30.62 28.23 -23.84
N CYS A 714 -29.74 28.53 -22.88
CA CYS A 714 -29.77 29.80 -22.14
C CYS A 714 -29.31 30.99 -22.96
N ASN A 715 -28.40 30.80 -23.92
CA ASN A 715 -27.90 31.88 -24.78
C ASN A 715 -28.85 32.21 -25.96
N GLU A 716 -29.84 31.36 -26.24
CA GLU A 716 -30.84 31.56 -27.29
C GLU A 716 -32.13 32.27 -26.80
N ASN A 717 -32.29 32.44 -25.48
CA ASN A 717 -33.36 33.24 -24.84
C ASN A 717 -32.85 34.61 -24.44
#